data_AF-A0A1F8XS11-F1
#
_entry.id   AF-A0A1F8XS11-F1
#
_cell.length_a   1.000
_cell.length_b   1.000
_cell.length_c   1.000
_cell.angle_alpha   90.00
_cell.angle_beta   90.00
_cell.angle_gamma   90.00
#
_symmetry.space_group_name_H-M   'P 1'
#
loop_
_entity.id
_entity.type
_entity.pdbx_description
1 polymer ?
#
loop_
_entity_poly.entity_id
_entity_poly.type
_entity_poly.pdbx_seq_one_letter_code
_entity_poly.pdbx_strand_id
1 'polypeptide(L)'
;MHKEGVKKFPYYVGINSLSEIATREDRVCVFNILGNESRTVTPVSHIYSGGNIVFGTSPGRSGQFLETKAGNIPVFNSIKEGIKAGLKFNTAVIYLPPSGVKDGVAEAVRHNPDLKKVIVLTEKVSVNDARVIRAICQANGVDVFGGNCLGVADAWNKVRIGGALGGNKPEESLVKGSIALFSNSGNFTTTIAVYLLTKGWGTTTSISSGKDVYIHYAPKEFFHALDNDDRSKAAVIYTEPGGYYEHGLEIGKPTVACVVGRWKARLTKACGHAGSLAGSGDDANAKEKWYMDYFGVNGIYTPQTPIASKKGAVVTNIAYIPEALTKVMELNGIKPDFEAKGDLSLKCWFASDASIQVPKELDFKAVRAVSPYDEQIDHINRQIGAQYPRQTMKDASGVSMMDPATQVTKLHNVSILDASKRSLEENLFFSLLKKYPSEYERSLTNIAFNAYLNHDGDAAAIAADAAREAESSPNTVLSSAISIIGRGRVKGALDAMSALLDLFQTSGVVSPTEGFDHSAILKSMSADAKKALVASKDDKLAKPMLKAIGALDKKSAFIELVKDAANGNPSSDALMAGLWMTLGWEPLVRRSISKVTLTALPWYSRIFSSFVGCSVPVSKHTKDAFCGIKNDELLSGWTFTDAAFLALIGRKPDEKERFEFSMLLGLIISNGPGTISAQGCKGAVSSDGPEDTARVQINKAFIGFLTHTGFAHGGNGYEAIAFLIERFGKTGLKDPSSRVHGLNLKAIADEYAKWYAKYKAEQKAFGNIEYLKIPCVNHPVFKGREVNYDPRERFVSALFEEKGIYNVFLDFYQNLVHSLFDAKVSSNVYCVNVDAVIAVILLKVVWVSFNSGKMTDKEVESAAFTTFLFGRMIGCASEIDDHINRGRNMDTRTAASKCTFVG
;
A
#
# COMPACT_ATOMS: atom_id res chain seq x y z
N MET A 1 43.58 -45.25 13.11
CA MET A 1 44.46 -44.41 12.27
C MET A 1 44.11 -42.96 12.57
N HIS A 2 44.95 -42.23 13.29
CA HIS A 2 44.81 -40.78 13.40
C HIS A 2 45.54 -40.18 12.20
N LYS A 3 44.82 -39.63 11.22
CA LYS A 3 45.45 -38.86 10.13
C LYS A 3 46.15 -37.66 10.78
N GLU A 4 47.44 -37.47 10.50
CA GLU A 4 48.18 -36.30 10.99
C GLU A 4 47.75 -35.06 10.20
N GLY A 5 47.32 -34.01 10.92
CA GLY A 5 47.05 -32.69 10.35
C GLY A 5 48.22 -31.73 10.60
N VAL A 6 47.94 -30.42 10.55
CA VAL A 6 48.89 -29.37 10.90
C VAL A 6 49.35 -29.52 12.36
N LYS A 7 50.64 -29.75 12.57
CA LYS A 7 51.26 -30.03 13.89
C LYS A 7 51.01 -28.96 14.96
N LYS A 8 50.69 -27.72 14.57
CA LYS A 8 50.41 -26.60 15.49
C LYS A 8 49.16 -26.85 16.36
N PHE A 9 48.20 -27.63 15.87
CA PHE A 9 46.92 -27.82 16.54
C PHE A 9 46.90 -29.15 17.31
N PRO A 10 46.35 -29.16 18.54
CA PRO A 10 46.17 -30.40 19.33
C PRO A 10 45.00 -31.26 18.81
N TYR A 11 44.40 -30.89 17.69
CA TYR A 11 43.30 -31.54 17.01
C TYR A 11 43.56 -31.47 15.50
N TYR A 12 42.88 -32.30 14.72
CA TYR A 12 43.05 -32.33 13.27
C TYR A 12 42.63 -31.00 12.62
N VAL A 13 43.54 -30.45 11.83
CA VAL A 13 43.31 -29.37 10.87
C VAL A 13 44.06 -29.77 9.61
N GLY A 14 43.35 -29.96 8.51
CA GLY A 14 43.95 -30.38 7.23
C GLY A 14 44.44 -29.21 6.38
N ILE A 15 43.92 -28.00 6.62
CA ILE A 15 44.25 -26.78 5.90
C ILE A 15 45.49 -26.12 6.51
N ASN A 16 46.57 -26.04 5.74
CA ASN A 16 47.78 -25.32 6.12
C ASN A 16 47.85 -23.92 5.51
N SER A 17 47.24 -23.68 4.34
CA SER A 17 47.23 -22.38 3.65
C SER A 17 45.83 -22.01 3.17
N LEU A 18 45.47 -20.72 3.13
CA LEU A 18 44.17 -20.28 2.60
C LEU A 18 43.92 -20.71 1.14
N SER A 19 45.00 -20.94 0.38
CA SER A 19 44.93 -21.47 -0.99
C SER A 19 44.30 -22.87 -1.10
N GLU A 20 44.19 -23.61 0.00
CA GLU A 20 43.64 -24.97 0.05
C GLU A 20 42.14 -24.99 0.39
N ILE A 21 41.57 -23.85 0.80
CA ILE A 21 40.17 -23.73 1.25
C ILE A 21 39.19 -24.06 0.12
N ALA A 22 39.36 -23.42 -1.05
CA ALA A 22 38.53 -23.62 -2.24
C ALA A 22 39.42 -23.63 -3.49
N THR A 23 39.50 -24.79 -4.15
CA THR A 23 40.47 -25.05 -5.21
C THR A 23 39.79 -25.63 -6.46
N ARG A 24 40.48 -25.61 -7.60
CA ARG A 24 39.93 -26.14 -8.86
C ARG A 24 39.85 -27.66 -8.89
N GLU A 25 40.56 -28.31 -7.97
CA GLU A 25 40.60 -29.74 -7.73
C GLU A 25 39.44 -30.20 -6.85
N ASP A 26 38.69 -29.28 -6.25
CA ASP A 26 37.50 -29.65 -5.50
C ASP A 26 36.46 -30.29 -6.44
N ARG A 27 35.95 -31.44 -6.02
CA ARG A 27 34.86 -32.16 -6.66
C ARG A 27 33.77 -32.29 -5.63
N VAL A 28 32.62 -31.67 -5.91
CA VAL A 28 31.60 -31.36 -4.90
C VAL A 28 30.39 -32.27 -5.06
N CYS A 29 29.97 -32.89 -3.95
CA CYS A 29 28.66 -33.52 -3.82
C CYS A 29 27.73 -32.61 -3.02
N VAL A 30 26.55 -32.29 -3.56
CA VAL A 30 25.54 -31.45 -2.88
C VAL A 30 24.41 -32.31 -2.33
N PHE A 31 24.23 -32.31 -1.01
CA PHE A 31 23.14 -33.01 -0.35
C PHE A 31 21.86 -32.19 -0.46
N ASN A 32 20.75 -32.83 -0.84
CA ASN A 32 19.46 -32.19 -1.13
C ASN A 32 19.54 -31.14 -2.26
N ILE A 33 20.20 -31.48 -3.38
CA ILE A 33 20.49 -30.57 -4.49
C ILE A 33 19.25 -29.93 -5.13
N LEU A 34 18.09 -30.61 -5.09
CA LEU A 34 16.81 -30.13 -5.63
C LEU A 34 15.95 -29.34 -4.61
N GLY A 35 16.47 -29.06 -3.42
CA GLY A 35 15.83 -28.19 -2.44
C GLY A 35 15.61 -26.76 -2.97
N ASN A 36 14.67 -26.02 -2.37
CA ASN A 36 14.26 -24.69 -2.84
C ASN A 36 15.43 -23.70 -3.00
N GLU A 37 16.36 -23.68 -2.04
CA GLU A 37 17.56 -22.83 -2.06
C GLU A 37 18.69 -23.44 -2.91
N SER A 38 18.99 -24.71 -2.71
CA SER A 38 20.11 -25.36 -3.39
C SER A 38 19.93 -25.38 -4.91
N ARG A 39 18.69 -25.56 -5.42
CA ARG A 39 18.42 -25.62 -6.87
C ARG A 39 18.70 -24.29 -7.59
N THR A 40 18.65 -23.16 -6.87
CA THR A 40 18.92 -21.83 -7.44
C THR A 40 20.38 -21.43 -7.25
N VAL A 41 21.00 -21.77 -6.12
CA VAL A 41 22.38 -21.39 -5.79
C VAL A 41 23.42 -22.31 -6.46
N THR A 42 23.15 -23.61 -6.51
CA THR A 42 24.08 -24.64 -7.04
C THR A 42 24.51 -24.34 -8.48
N PRO A 43 23.61 -23.98 -9.43
CA PRO A 43 24.02 -23.66 -10.79
C PRO A 43 25.01 -22.49 -10.87
N VAL A 44 24.81 -21.44 -10.06
CA VAL A 44 25.70 -20.28 -10.03
C VAL A 44 27.08 -20.67 -9.49
N SER A 45 27.15 -21.49 -8.42
CA SER A 45 28.42 -21.98 -7.87
C SER A 45 29.16 -22.87 -8.87
N HIS A 46 28.42 -23.75 -9.54
CA HIS A 46 28.95 -24.68 -10.54
C HIS A 46 29.56 -23.93 -11.73
N ILE A 47 28.84 -22.96 -12.28
CA ILE A 47 29.30 -22.16 -13.43
C ILE A 47 30.52 -21.32 -13.05
N TYR A 48 30.45 -20.59 -11.92
CA TYR A 48 31.56 -19.76 -11.47
C TYR A 48 32.84 -20.59 -11.26
N SER A 49 32.68 -21.79 -10.70
CA SER A 49 33.78 -22.72 -10.37
C SER A 49 34.25 -23.61 -11.51
N GLY A 50 33.81 -23.37 -12.75
CA GLY A 50 34.23 -24.16 -13.91
C GLY A 50 33.76 -25.62 -13.90
N GLY A 51 32.59 -25.89 -13.32
CA GLY A 51 31.96 -27.21 -13.40
C GLY A 51 32.32 -28.18 -12.26
N ASN A 52 32.68 -27.68 -11.08
CA ASN A 52 33.24 -28.50 -9.98
C ASN A 52 32.22 -29.40 -9.22
N ILE A 53 30.92 -29.33 -9.54
CA ILE A 53 29.86 -30.11 -8.87
C ILE A 53 29.58 -31.36 -9.68
N VAL A 54 29.89 -32.52 -9.11
CA VAL A 54 29.91 -33.80 -9.84
C VAL A 54 28.57 -34.53 -9.78
N PHE A 55 27.84 -34.41 -8.67
CA PHE A 55 26.47 -34.90 -8.50
C PHE A 55 25.84 -34.30 -7.24
N GLY A 56 24.55 -34.55 -7.05
CA GLY A 56 23.89 -34.30 -5.78
C GLY A 56 22.94 -35.40 -5.36
N THR A 57 22.49 -35.34 -4.11
CA THR A 57 21.50 -36.27 -3.57
C THR A 57 20.14 -35.58 -3.41
N SER A 58 19.06 -36.32 -3.64
CA SER A 58 17.68 -35.92 -3.33
C SER A 58 16.84 -37.19 -3.20
N PRO A 59 16.48 -37.61 -1.97
CA PRO A 59 15.75 -38.85 -1.76
C PRO A 59 14.43 -38.93 -2.55
N GLY A 60 14.22 -40.05 -3.25
CA GLY A 60 13.04 -40.27 -4.10
C GLY A 60 13.12 -39.61 -5.49
N ARG A 61 14.27 -39.04 -5.86
CA ARG A 61 14.48 -38.30 -7.12
C ARG A 61 15.67 -38.80 -7.93
N SER A 62 16.18 -40.01 -7.65
CA SER A 62 17.28 -40.60 -8.43
C SER A 62 16.93 -40.71 -9.92
N GLY A 63 17.92 -40.44 -10.78
CA GLY A 63 17.76 -40.42 -12.24
C GLY A 63 17.34 -39.06 -12.82
N GLN A 64 17.04 -38.07 -11.98
CA GLN A 64 16.82 -36.69 -12.42
C GLN A 64 18.16 -35.95 -12.60
N PHE A 65 18.06 -34.76 -13.19
CA PHE A 65 19.18 -33.85 -13.38
C PHE A 65 18.83 -32.45 -12.88
N LEU A 66 19.82 -31.74 -12.33
CA LEU A 66 19.76 -30.29 -12.19
C LEU A 66 20.39 -29.66 -13.44
N GLU A 67 19.59 -28.96 -14.23
CA GLU A 67 20.04 -28.30 -15.45
C GLU A 67 20.89 -27.07 -15.14
N THR A 68 22.04 -26.94 -15.84
CA THR A 68 22.90 -25.75 -15.74
C THR A 68 23.51 -25.43 -17.10
N LYS A 69 23.97 -24.17 -17.28
CA LYS A 69 24.68 -23.77 -18.51
C LYS A 69 26.05 -24.44 -18.68
N ALA A 70 26.63 -25.00 -17.62
CA ALA A 70 27.92 -25.68 -17.66
C ALA A 70 27.80 -27.21 -17.72
N GLY A 71 26.57 -27.73 -17.89
CA GLY A 71 26.27 -29.16 -17.96
C GLY A 71 25.24 -29.59 -16.91
N ASN A 72 24.52 -30.67 -17.20
CA ASN A 72 23.53 -31.23 -16.30
C ASN A 72 24.22 -31.99 -15.15
N ILE A 73 23.80 -31.72 -13.92
CA ILE A 73 24.34 -32.38 -12.73
C ILE A 73 23.41 -33.55 -12.37
N PRO A 74 23.91 -34.81 -12.32
CA PRO A 74 23.08 -35.96 -12.01
C PRO A 74 22.63 -35.96 -10.54
N VAL A 75 21.42 -36.47 -10.31
CA VAL A 75 20.78 -36.57 -8.99
C VAL A 75 20.55 -38.03 -8.61
N PHE A 76 20.95 -38.39 -7.38
CA PHE A 76 20.83 -39.73 -6.82
C PHE A 76 20.02 -39.73 -5.51
N ASN A 77 19.57 -40.90 -5.04
CA ASN A 77 18.92 -40.97 -3.72
C ASN A 77 19.91 -40.84 -2.56
N SER A 78 21.15 -41.29 -2.77
CA SER A 78 22.21 -41.35 -1.75
C SER A 78 23.59 -41.15 -2.37
N ILE A 79 24.61 -40.88 -1.55
CA ILE A 79 25.98 -40.77 -2.09
C ILE A 79 26.51 -42.11 -2.58
N LYS A 80 26.04 -43.21 -2.00
CA LYS A 80 26.43 -44.58 -2.38
C LYS A 80 26.05 -44.88 -3.83
N GLU A 81 24.88 -44.41 -4.28
CA GLU A 81 24.47 -44.52 -5.68
C GLU A 81 25.41 -43.72 -6.60
N GLY A 82 25.73 -42.48 -6.26
CA GLY A 82 26.65 -41.64 -7.04
C GLY A 82 28.06 -42.25 -7.15
N ILE A 83 28.59 -42.78 -6.05
CA ILE A 83 29.88 -43.48 -6.03
C ILE A 83 29.82 -44.76 -6.87
N LYS A 84 28.73 -45.54 -6.76
CA LYS A 84 28.52 -46.75 -7.58
C LYS A 84 28.44 -46.43 -9.08
N ALA A 85 27.95 -45.25 -9.43
CA ALA A 85 27.95 -44.73 -10.80
C ALA A 85 29.33 -44.25 -11.29
N GLY A 86 30.40 -44.44 -10.49
CA GLY A 86 31.77 -44.11 -10.85
C GLY A 86 32.18 -42.66 -10.56
N LEU A 87 31.30 -41.87 -9.92
CA LEU A 87 31.58 -40.47 -9.60
C LEU A 87 32.41 -40.37 -8.31
N LYS A 88 33.37 -39.44 -8.28
CA LYS A 88 34.25 -39.20 -7.14
C LYS A 88 34.12 -37.75 -6.68
N PHE A 89 34.15 -37.54 -5.37
CA PHE A 89 34.09 -36.22 -4.75
C PHE A 89 35.02 -36.17 -3.53
N ASN A 90 35.54 -34.99 -3.23
CA ASN A 90 36.39 -34.74 -2.05
C ASN A 90 35.80 -33.67 -1.11
N THR A 91 34.69 -33.05 -1.51
CA THR A 91 34.01 -32.01 -0.76
C THR A 91 32.50 -32.27 -0.72
N ALA A 92 31.89 -32.23 0.46
CA ALA A 92 30.43 -32.33 0.63
C ALA A 92 29.83 -30.98 1.03
N VAL A 93 28.73 -30.59 0.38
CA VAL A 93 27.93 -29.40 0.72
C VAL A 93 26.57 -29.84 1.23
N ILE A 94 26.20 -29.40 2.43
CA ILE A 94 25.01 -29.88 3.14
C ILE A 94 23.89 -28.83 3.10
N TYR A 95 22.83 -29.11 2.34
CA TYR A 95 21.55 -28.38 2.34
C TYR A 95 20.41 -29.20 2.96
N LEU A 96 20.66 -29.79 4.14
CA LEU A 96 19.66 -30.61 4.85
C LEU A 96 18.94 -29.80 5.93
N PRO A 97 17.70 -30.16 6.31
CA PRO A 97 17.07 -29.59 7.50
C PRO A 97 17.93 -29.88 8.74
N PRO A 98 17.85 -29.06 9.83
CA PRO A 98 18.74 -29.19 10.99
C PRO A 98 18.84 -30.60 11.56
N SER A 99 17.71 -31.32 11.64
CA SER A 99 17.64 -32.69 12.14
C SER A 99 18.36 -33.73 11.26
N GLY A 100 18.60 -33.42 9.98
CA GLY A 100 19.24 -34.32 9.03
C GLY A 100 20.74 -34.05 8.82
N VAL A 101 21.27 -32.93 9.31
CA VAL A 101 22.66 -32.51 9.04
C VAL A 101 23.67 -33.54 9.56
N LYS A 102 23.54 -33.97 10.82
CA LYS A 102 24.45 -34.96 11.42
C LYS A 102 24.52 -36.24 10.59
N ASP A 103 23.36 -36.77 10.21
CA ASP A 103 23.28 -38.05 9.50
C ASP A 103 23.83 -37.92 8.08
N GLY A 104 23.59 -36.80 7.38
CA GLY A 104 24.19 -36.53 6.08
C GLY A 104 25.72 -36.42 6.13
N VAL A 105 26.27 -35.74 7.15
CA VAL A 105 27.73 -35.68 7.35
C VAL A 105 28.29 -37.06 7.72
N ALA A 106 27.61 -37.82 8.58
CA ALA A 106 28.02 -39.17 8.94
C ALA A 106 28.00 -40.12 7.75
N GLU A 107 27.00 -40.03 6.86
CA GLU A 107 26.96 -40.76 5.60
C GLU A 107 28.19 -40.44 4.74
N ALA A 108 28.45 -39.13 4.53
CA ALA A 108 29.59 -38.65 3.74
C ALA A 108 30.93 -39.20 4.27
N VAL A 109 31.18 -39.05 5.57
CA VAL A 109 32.43 -39.50 6.20
C VAL A 109 32.56 -41.03 6.16
N ARG A 110 31.47 -41.78 6.36
CA ARG A 110 31.50 -43.24 6.43
C ARG A 110 31.71 -43.90 5.06
N HIS A 111 31.14 -43.33 4.00
CA HIS A 111 31.12 -43.96 2.68
C HIS A 111 32.11 -43.36 1.68
N ASN A 112 32.71 -42.21 1.98
CA ASN A 112 33.71 -41.59 1.11
C ASN A 112 35.06 -41.40 1.84
N PRO A 113 36.04 -42.30 1.64
CA PRO A 113 37.37 -42.17 2.25
C PRO A 113 38.20 -40.99 1.70
N ASP A 114 37.84 -40.49 0.51
CA ASP A 114 38.50 -39.37 -0.17
C ASP A 114 37.96 -38.00 0.27
N LEU A 115 36.97 -37.98 1.17
CA LEU A 115 36.41 -36.74 1.71
C LEU A 115 37.48 -35.97 2.49
N LYS A 116 37.65 -34.69 2.13
CA LYS A 116 38.57 -33.75 2.79
C LYS A 116 37.84 -32.63 3.51
N LYS A 117 36.73 -32.16 2.94
CA LYS A 117 36.01 -30.96 3.40
C LYS A 117 34.51 -31.18 3.46
N VAL A 118 33.86 -30.61 4.47
CA VAL A 118 32.40 -30.53 4.60
C VAL A 118 32.00 -29.08 4.83
N ILE A 119 31.00 -28.61 4.10
CA ILE A 119 30.44 -27.26 4.25
C ILE A 119 28.97 -27.38 4.66
N VAL A 120 28.66 -26.94 5.87
CA VAL A 120 27.31 -26.99 6.43
C VAL A 120 26.68 -25.60 6.36
N LEU A 121 25.68 -25.45 5.51
CA LEU A 121 24.99 -24.16 5.33
C LEU A 121 23.82 -23.99 6.29
N THR A 122 23.24 -25.11 6.72
CA THR A 122 22.06 -25.17 7.57
C THR A 122 22.25 -24.39 8.88
N GLU A 123 21.32 -23.48 9.17
CA GLU A 123 21.23 -22.77 10.45
C GLU A 123 20.53 -23.66 11.51
N LYS A 124 20.76 -23.37 12.79
CA LYS A 124 20.07 -23.99 13.94
C LYS A 124 20.36 -25.48 14.08
N VAL A 125 21.55 -25.91 13.67
CA VAL A 125 22.06 -27.24 14.00
C VAL A 125 22.21 -27.32 15.52
N SER A 126 21.71 -28.40 16.13
CA SER A 126 21.77 -28.53 17.58
C SER A 126 23.23 -28.60 18.06
N VAL A 127 23.50 -28.08 19.26
CA VAL A 127 24.82 -28.19 19.90
C VAL A 127 25.28 -29.66 19.97
N ASN A 128 24.36 -30.58 20.25
CA ASN A 128 24.66 -32.01 20.30
C ASN A 128 25.14 -32.52 18.93
N ASP A 129 24.39 -32.24 17.87
CA ASP A 129 24.73 -32.67 16.52
C ASP A 129 26.05 -32.04 16.04
N ALA A 130 26.28 -30.75 16.32
CA ALA A 130 27.54 -30.07 15.99
C ALA A 130 28.75 -30.74 16.67
N ARG A 131 28.62 -31.15 17.94
CA ARG A 131 29.69 -31.88 18.65
C ARG A 131 29.97 -33.24 18.01
N VAL A 132 28.92 -33.97 17.63
CA VAL A 132 29.06 -35.26 16.95
C VAL A 132 29.73 -35.08 15.59
N ILE A 133 29.26 -34.12 14.78
CA ILE A 133 29.84 -33.75 13.47
C ILE A 133 31.33 -33.45 13.61
N ARG A 134 31.72 -32.60 14.59
CA ARG A 134 33.13 -32.30 14.84
C ARG A 134 33.90 -33.57 15.18
N ALA A 135 33.41 -34.40 16.10
CA ALA A 135 34.11 -35.60 16.54
C ALA A 135 34.32 -36.63 15.40
N ILE A 136 33.29 -36.90 14.59
CA ILE A 136 33.41 -37.86 13.47
C ILE A 136 34.35 -37.36 12.38
N CYS A 137 34.34 -36.06 12.07
CA CYS A 137 35.24 -35.48 11.08
C CYS A 137 36.69 -35.45 11.56
N GLN A 138 36.91 -35.12 12.84
CA GLN A 138 38.23 -35.18 13.48
C GLN A 138 38.84 -36.59 13.43
N ALA A 139 38.04 -37.61 13.73
CA ALA A 139 38.49 -39.00 13.69
C ALA A 139 38.87 -39.49 12.28
N ASN A 140 38.37 -38.83 11.22
CA ASN A 140 38.55 -39.23 9.83
C ASN A 140 39.42 -38.25 9.01
N GLY A 141 39.97 -37.22 9.66
CA GLY A 141 40.77 -36.17 9.04
C GLY A 141 40.00 -35.40 7.97
N VAL A 142 38.84 -34.87 8.35
CA VAL A 142 37.97 -34.03 7.50
C VAL A 142 37.79 -32.66 8.15
N ASP A 143 38.05 -31.60 7.40
CA ASP A 143 37.78 -30.23 7.83
C ASP A 143 36.30 -29.89 7.66
N VAL A 144 35.74 -29.15 8.63
CA VAL A 144 34.32 -28.78 8.62
C VAL A 144 34.21 -27.26 8.68
N PHE A 145 33.41 -26.70 7.78
CA PHE A 145 33.06 -25.29 7.71
C PHE A 145 31.57 -25.10 7.99
N GLY A 146 31.22 -24.01 8.66
CA GLY A 146 29.83 -23.64 8.88
C GLY A 146 29.14 -24.33 10.05
N GLY A 147 27.86 -24.61 9.84
CA GLY A 147 26.78 -24.28 10.76
C GLY A 147 26.38 -22.82 10.52
N ASN A 148 25.21 -22.58 9.92
CA ASN A 148 24.74 -21.23 9.60
C ASN A 148 25.73 -20.39 8.76
N CYS A 149 26.15 -20.86 7.58
CA CYS A 149 27.09 -20.11 6.73
C CYS A 149 26.66 -20.03 5.26
N LEU A 150 27.30 -19.15 4.50
CA LEU A 150 27.16 -19.09 3.03
C LEU A 150 28.29 -19.81 2.29
N GLY A 151 29.18 -20.51 2.99
CA GLY A 151 30.28 -21.27 2.42
C GLY A 151 31.58 -20.47 2.26
N VAL A 152 32.38 -20.88 1.28
CA VAL A 152 33.73 -20.34 1.05
C VAL A 152 33.97 -20.05 -0.43
N ALA A 153 34.87 -19.12 -0.73
CA ALA A 153 35.30 -18.84 -2.08
C ALA A 153 36.76 -18.41 -2.18
N ASP A 154 37.34 -18.66 -3.35
CA ASP A 154 38.65 -18.18 -3.77
C ASP A 154 38.51 -17.38 -5.07
N ALA A 155 38.75 -16.07 -4.98
CA ALA A 155 38.57 -15.13 -6.10
C ALA A 155 39.66 -15.26 -7.17
N TRP A 156 40.85 -15.78 -6.80
CA TRP A 156 41.96 -15.97 -7.73
C TRP A 156 41.67 -17.11 -8.71
N ASN A 157 41.21 -18.24 -8.17
CA ASN A 157 40.89 -19.43 -8.93
C ASN A 157 39.47 -19.42 -9.50
N LYS A 158 38.65 -18.46 -9.06
CA LYS A 158 37.21 -18.36 -9.31
C LYS A 158 36.50 -19.61 -8.85
N VAL A 159 36.66 -19.98 -7.59
CA VAL A 159 36.00 -21.15 -7.01
C VAL A 159 35.06 -20.69 -5.90
N ARG A 160 33.83 -21.17 -5.92
CA ARG A 160 32.82 -20.93 -4.89
C ARG A 160 32.18 -22.24 -4.48
N ILE A 161 32.20 -22.54 -3.19
CA ILE A 161 31.66 -23.79 -2.64
C ILE A 161 30.70 -23.47 -1.50
N GLY A 162 29.47 -24.00 -1.57
CA GLY A 162 28.44 -23.82 -0.55
C GLY A 162 27.27 -22.95 -1.00
N GLY A 163 27.00 -21.90 -0.21
CA GLY A 163 25.86 -20.99 -0.32
C GLY A 163 26.06 -19.86 -1.34
N ALA A 164 25.16 -18.87 -1.28
CA ALA A 164 25.13 -17.72 -2.18
C ALA A 164 26.21 -16.65 -1.85
N LEU A 165 27.39 -17.06 -1.41
CA LEU A 165 28.51 -16.14 -1.17
C LEU A 165 28.86 -15.43 -2.49
N GLY A 166 28.96 -14.11 -2.46
CA GLY A 166 29.14 -13.29 -3.67
C GLY A 166 27.86 -13.03 -4.48
N GLY A 167 26.70 -13.50 -4.03
CA GLY A 167 25.41 -13.26 -4.68
C GLY A 167 25.17 -14.10 -5.95
N ASN A 168 24.28 -13.61 -6.82
CA ASN A 168 23.93 -14.28 -8.09
C ASN A 168 24.95 -14.03 -9.21
N LYS A 169 25.84 -13.07 -9.02
CA LYS A 169 26.94 -12.71 -9.94
C LYS A 169 28.24 -12.56 -9.14
N PRO A 170 28.88 -13.68 -8.77
CA PRO A 170 30.02 -13.66 -7.85
C PRO A 170 31.18 -12.77 -8.32
N GLU A 171 31.34 -12.59 -9.63
CA GLU A 171 32.33 -11.69 -10.25
C GLU A 171 32.20 -10.21 -9.85
N GLU A 172 31.03 -9.75 -9.38
CA GLU A 172 30.82 -8.36 -8.95
C GLU A 172 31.43 -8.09 -7.57
N SER A 173 31.63 -9.12 -6.74
CA SER A 173 32.11 -8.99 -5.35
C SER A 173 33.41 -9.75 -5.08
N LEU A 174 33.59 -10.93 -5.68
CA LEU A 174 34.79 -11.75 -5.57
C LEU A 174 35.82 -11.35 -6.63
N VAL A 175 36.28 -10.10 -6.52
CA VAL A 175 37.32 -9.54 -7.41
C VAL A 175 38.68 -9.93 -6.87
N LYS A 176 39.53 -10.51 -7.73
CA LYS A 176 40.91 -10.90 -7.40
C LYS A 176 41.70 -9.71 -6.81
N GLY A 177 42.27 -9.88 -5.61
CA GLY A 177 43.17 -8.93 -4.96
C GLY A 177 43.99 -9.57 -3.85
N SER A 178 44.32 -8.83 -2.80
CA SER A 178 45.26 -9.29 -1.75
C SER A 178 44.68 -9.45 -0.34
N ILE A 179 43.36 -9.30 -0.17
CA ILE A 179 42.71 -9.29 1.16
C ILE A 179 41.94 -10.59 1.43
N ALA A 180 42.26 -11.28 2.53
CA ALA A 180 41.48 -12.42 3.00
C ALA A 180 40.29 -11.97 3.87
N LEU A 181 39.13 -12.60 3.72
CA LEU A 181 37.94 -12.29 4.51
C LEU A 181 37.53 -13.48 5.38
N PHE A 182 37.33 -13.23 6.67
CA PHE A 182 36.72 -14.19 7.60
C PHE A 182 35.54 -13.53 8.31
N SER A 183 34.34 -14.08 8.17
CA SER A 183 33.15 -13.43 8.72
C SER A 183 32.18 -14.44 9.33
N ASN A 184 31.73 -14.13 10.55
CA ASN A 184 30.63 -14.86 11.19
C ASN A 184 29.30 -14.71 10.45
N SER A 185 29.13 -13.66 9.62
CA SER A 185 27.94 -13.41 8.84
C SER A 185 28.17 -13.67 7.36
N GLY A 186 27.31 -14.50 6.76
CA GLY A 186 27.34 -14.78 5.33
C GLY A 186 27.18 -13.53 4.48
N ASN A 187 26.15 -12.72 4.75
CA ASN A 187 25.88 -11.51 3.97
C ASN A 187 27.04 -10.51 4.08
N PHE A 188 27.57 -10.28 5.28
CA PHE A 188 28.68 -9.35 5.44
C PHE A 188 30.00 -9.83 4.82
N THR A 189 30.17 -11.15 4.60
CA THR A 189 31.28 -11.65 3.78
C THR A 189 31.25 -11.01 2.38
N THR A 190 30.05 -10.96 1.77
CA THR A 190 29.86 -10.39 0.42
C THR A 190 29.86 -8.86 0.44
N THR A 191 29.19 -8.24 1.40
CA THR A 191 29.12 -6.76 1.50
C THR A 191 30.50 -6.14 1.74
N ILE A 192 31.32 -6.74 2.61
CA ILE A 192 32.67 -6.25 2.89
C ILE A 192 33.53 -6.36 1.62
N ALA A 193 33.44 -7.46 0.88
CA ALA A 193 34.16 -7.61 -0.38
C ALA A 193 33.83 -6.49 -1.38
N VAL A 194 32.55 -6.11 -1.49
CA VAL A 194 32.12 -4.97 -2.34
C VAL A 194 32.62 -3.64 -1.80
N TYR A 195 32.59 -3.43 -0.48
CA TYR A 195 33.05 -2.17 0.14
C TYR A 195 34.54 -1.94 -0.09
N LEU A 196 35.34 -3.00 -0.03
CA LEU A 196 36.78 -2.95 -0.29
C LEU A 196 37.12 -2.42 -1.70
N LEU A 197 36.26 -2.69 -2.69
CA LEU A 197 36.44 -2.19 -4.07
C LEU A 197 36.46 -0.65 -4.13
N THR A 198 35.74 0.02 -3.23
CA THR A 198 35.66 1.50 -3.17
C THR A 198 36.98 2.17 -2.79
N LYS A 199 37.96 1.39 -2.30
CA LYS A 199 39.33 1.83 -2.03
C LYS A 199 40.38 1.03 -2.79
N GLY A 200 39.96 0.26 -3.80
CA GLY A 200 40.88 -0.44 -4.71
C GLY A 200 41.42 -1.78 -4.20
N TRP A 201 40.77 -2.38 -3.19
CA TRP A 201 41.18 -3.66 -2.62
C TRP A 201 40.30 -4.80 -3.12
N GLY A 202 40.92 -5.84 -3.67
CA GLY A 202 40.23 -7.09 -4.00
C GLY A 202 40.46 -8.16 -2.94
N THR A 203 39.82 -9.31 -3.11
CA THR A 203 39.90 -10.42 -2.16
C THR A 203 40.73 -11.59 -2.69
N THR A 204 41.30 -12.38 -1.77
CA THR A 204 41.91 -13.69 -2.04
C THR A 204 40.90 -14.78 -1.76
N THR A 205 40.75 -15.14 -0.48
CA THR A 205 39.87 -16.18 0.03
C THR A 205 38.85 -15.54 0.97
N SER A 206 37.58 -15.84 0.75
CA SER A 206 36.45 -15.36 1.55
C SER A 206 35.76 -16.53 2.24
N ILE A 207 35.70 -16.49 3.57
CA ILE A 207 35.13 -17.54 4.40
C ILE A 207 33.95 -16.97 5.20
N SER A 208 32.77 -17.49 4.92
CA SER A 208 31.64 -17.39 5.84
C SER A 208 31.77 -18.53 6.85
N SER A 209 32.18 -18.21 8.07
CA SER A 209 32.35 -19.21 9.14
C SER A 209 31.02 -19.59 9.78
N GLY A 210 30.06 -18.66 9.75
CA GLY A 210 28.78 -18.78 10.43
C GLY A 210 28.83 -18.43 11.91
N LYS A 211 27.65 -18.40 12.54
CA LYS A 211 27.49 -18.02 13.96
C LYS A 211 26.57 -18.95 14.74
N ASP A 212 26.84 -20.26 14.67
CA ASP A 212 26.32 -21.21 15.64
C ASP A 212 27.17 -21.25 16.91
N VAL A 213 26.68 -21.92 17.95
CA VAL A 213 27.36 -22.04 19.25
C VAL A 213 28.72 -22.73 19.14
N TYR A 214 28.97 -23.51 18.09
CA TYR A 214 30.27 -24.11 17.76
C TYR A 214 30.71 -23.65 16.37
N ILE A 215 31.82 -22.93 16.28
CA ILE A 215 32.45 -22.59 15.00
C ILE A 215 33.42 -23.72 14.64
N HIS A 216 33.13 -24.46 13.57
CA HIS A 216 33.93 -25.62 13.18
C HIS A 216 35.33 -25.25 12.64
N TYR A 217 35.44 -24.19 11.84
CA TYR A 217 36.71 -23.64 11.37
C TYR A 217 36.85 -22.24 11.96
N ALA A 218 37.60 -22.11 13.05
CA ALA A 218 37.60 -20.92 13.89
C ALA A 218 38.70 -19.92 13.46
N PRO A 219 38.73 -18.71 14.05
CA PRO A 219 39.71 -17.69 13.72
C PRO A 219 41.17 -18.16 13.89
N LYS A 220 41.44 -19.06 14.85
CA LYS A 220 42.79 -19.57 15.11
C LYS A 220 43.34 -20.39 13.93
N GLU A 221 42.51 -21.24 13.33
CA GLU A 221 42.85 -21.97 12.10
C GLU A 221 42.96 -21.02 10.91
N PHE A 222 42.07 -20.04 10.81
CA PHE A 222 42.13 -19.01 9.76
C PHE A 222 43.44 -18.22 9.78
N PHE A 223 43.86 -17.69 10.93
CA PHE A 223 45.10 -16.90 11.03
C PHE A 223 46.35 -17.73 10.75
N HIS A 224 46.38 -19.01 11.20
CA HIS A 224 47.45 -19.93 10.79
C HIS A 224 47.50 -20.10 9.27
N ALA A 225 46.36 -20.36 8.64
CA ALA A 225 46.30 -20.53 7.18
C ALA A 225 46.62 -19.24 6.42
N LEU A 226 46.25 -18.08 6.98
CA LEU A 226 46.55 -16.75 6.45
C LEU A 226 48.05 -16.48 6.43
N ASP A 227 48.74 -16.78 7.53
CA ASP A 227 50.19 -16.57 7.66
C ASP A 227 50.96 -17.39 6.61
N ASN A 228 50.43 -18.56 6.21
CA ASN A 228 50.97 -19.45 5.20
C ASN A 228 50.43 -19.22 3.76
N ASP A 229 49.67 -18.16 3.49
CA ASP A 229 49.20 -17.82 2.14
C ASP A 229 49.87 -16.57 1.58
N ASP A 230 50.86 -16.74 0.70
CA ASP A 230 51.62 -15.63 0.10
C ASP A 230 50.77 -14.68 -0.75
N ARG A 231 49.60 -15.14 -1.21
CA ARG A 231 48.67 -14.31 -2.00
C ARG A 231 48.00 -13.24 -1.13
N SER A 232 47.79 -13.55 0.14
CA SER A 232 47.09 -12.72 1.11
C SER A 232 48.07 -11.82 1.87
N LYS A 233 47.94 -10.51 1.68
CA LYS A 233 48.79 -9.49 2.33
C LYS A 233 48.20 -8.96 3.64
N ALA A 234 46.88 -9.01 3.77
CA ALA A 234 46.15 -8.59 4.96
C ALA A 234 44.81 -9.32 5.05
N ALA A 235 44.13 -9.18 6.19
CA ALA A 235 42.81 -9.75 6.41
C ALA A 235 41.80 -8.75 6.96
N VAL A 236 40.52 -9.04 6.72
CA VAL A 236 39.41 -8.43 7.45
C VAL A 236 38.66 -9.54 8.17
N ILE A 237 38.44 -9.35 9.48
CA ILE A 237 37.64 -10.24 10.30
C ILE A 237 36.37 -9.52 10.77
N TYR A 238 35.20 -10.09 10.51
CA TYR A 238 33.91 -9.60 11.01
C TYR A 238 33.43 -10.47 12.16
N THR A 239 33.29 -9.87 13.33
CA THR A 239 33.07 -10.55 14.61
C THR A 239 31.77 -10.11 15.27
N GLU A 240 31.00 -11.10 15.72
CA GLU A 240 29.78 -10.91 16.52
C GLU A 240 30.00 -11.34 18.01
N PRO A 241 29.23 -10.78 18.96
CA PRO A 241 29.28 -11.16 20.38
C PRO A 241 29.01 -12.66 20.62
N GLY A 242 29.47 -13.17 21.76
CA GLY A 242 29.31 -14.56 22.19
C GLY A 242 30.45 -15.48 21.75
N GLY A 243 30.93 -16.32 22.66
CA GLY A 243 32.04 -17.26 22.48
C GLY A 243 33.43 -16.59 22.55
N TYR A 244 34.43 -17.41 22.88
CA TYR A 244 35.84 -16.99 23.10
C TYR A 244 36.75 -17.28 21.88
N TYR A 245 36.18 -17.41 20.69
CA TYR A 245 36.90 -17.82 19.48
C TYR A 245 38.02 -16.86 19.07
N GLU A 246 37.83 -15.59 19.38
CA GLU A 246 38.74 -14.49 19.04
C GLU A 246 39.74 -14.19 20.18
N HIS A 247 39.73 -14.97 21.26
CA HIS A 247 40.63 -14.81 22.39
C HIS A 247 41.92 -15.63 22.22
N GLY A 248 43.07 -15.08 22.62
CA GLY A 248 44.40 -15.68 22.46
C GLY A 248 44.84 -15.93 21.01
N LEU A 249 44.51 -15.03 20.08
CA LEU A 249 44.90 -15.15 18.68
C LEU A 249 46.37 -14.74 18.45
N GLU A 250 47.04 -15.47 17.57
CA GLU A 250 48.33 -15.08 16.99
C GLU A 250 48.07 -14.54 15.58
N ILE A 251 48.31 -13.25 15.37
CA ILE A 251 48.02 -12.56 14.09
C ILE A 251 49.35 -12.11 13.49
N GLY A 252 49.83 -12.82 12.47
CA GLY A 252 51.11 -12.53 11.80
C GLY A 252 51.02 -11.46 10.70
N LYS A 253 49.85 -11.31 10.06
CA LYS A 253 49.62 -10.35 8.97
C LYS A 253 48.68 -9.19 9.36
N PRO A 254 48.85 -7.99 8.76
CA PRO A 254 48.00 -6.84 9.03
C PRO A 254 46.50 -7.16 8.93
N THR A 255 45.73 -6.77 9.94
CA THR A 255 44.30 -7.17 10.02
C THR A 255 43.40 -6.02 10.47
N VAL A 256 42.23 -5.89 9.85
CA VAL A 256 41.13 -5.03 10.35
C VAL A 256 40.07 -5.91 10.99
N ALA A 257 39.79 -5.68 12.27
CA ALA A 257 38.72 -6.36 12.99
C ALA A 257 37.48 -5.46 13.08
N CYS A 258 36.36 -5.91 12.53
CA CYS A 258 35.06 -5.27 12.68
C CYS A 258 34.25 -5.97 13.75
N VAL A 259 34.07 -5.34 14.91
CA VAL A 259 33.28 -5.88 16.02
C VAL A 259 31.96 -5.12 16.11
N VAL A 260 30.85 -5.82 15.94
CA VAL A 260 29.51 -5.22 15.97
C VAL A 260 28.72 -5.66 17.19
N GLY A 261 27.51 -5.12 17.36
CA GLY A 261 26.54 -5.67 18.29
C GLY A 261 26.63 -5.17 19.73
N ARG A 262 27.32 -4.03 19.99
CA ARG A 262 27.32 -3.36 21.31
C ARG A 262 25.93 -3.19 21.93
N TRP A 263 24.92 -2.93 21.10
CA TRP A 263 23.53 -2.77 21.54
C TRP A 263 22.94 -4.02 22.20
N LYS A 264 23.48 -5.22 21.92
CA LYS A 264 23.03 -6.49 22.52
C LYS A 264 23.26 -6.52 24.04
N ALA A 265 24.24 -5.77 24.55
CA ALA A 265 24.46 -5.64 25.99
C ALA A 265 23.29 -4.97 26.74
N ARG A 266 22.35 -4.32 26.01
CA ARG A 266 21.17 -3.65 26.57
C ARG A 266 19.88 -4.49 26.47
N LEU A 267 19.97 -5.72 25.97
CA LEU A 267 18.81 -6.59 25.76
C LEU A 267 18.70 -7.68 26.85
N THR A 268 17.47 -7.99 27.23
CA THR A 268 17.13 -9.11 28.12
C THR A 268 16.70 -10.38 27.38
N LYS A 269 16.56 -10.34 26.05
CA LYS A 269 16.21 -11.47 25.17
C LYS A 269 17.27 -11.67 24.09
N ALA A 270 17.51 -12.92 23.71
CA ALA A 270 18.42 -13.27 22.62
C ALA A 270 17.87 -12.77 21.27
N CYS A 271 18.71 -12.07 20.50
CA CYS A 271 18.39 -11.58 19.16
C CYS A 271 19.37 -12.15 18.12
N GLY A 272 18.83 -12.86 17.11
CA GLY A 272 19.57 -13.37 15.96
C GLY A 272 20.27 -14.70 16.20
N HIS A 273 21.40 -14.92 15.50
CA HIS A 273 22.15 -16.18 15.42
C HIS A 273 22.32 -16.91 16.78
N ALA A 274 22.19 -18.24 16.77
CA ALA A 274 22.16 -19.10 17.96
C ALA A 274 23.39 -18.96 18.88
N GLY A 275 24.57 -18.60 18.33
CA GLY A 275 25.80 -18.38 19.09
C GLY A 275 25.96 -16.98 19.71
N SER A 276 24.95 -16.12 19.66
CA SER A 276 25.05 -14.72 20.13
C SER A 276 24.58 -14.46 21.56
N LEU A 277 24.44 -15.52 22.37
CA LEU A 277 24.32 -15.40 23.82
C LEU A 277 25.69 -15.01 24.39
N ALA A 278 25.84 -13.77 24.83
CA ALA A 278 27.02 -13.33 25.56
C ALA A 278 26.92 -13.77 27.03
N GLY A 279 27.99 -14.37 27.56
CA GLY A 279 28.21 -14.65 28.97
C GLY A 279 29.10 -13.59 29.64
N SER A 280 29.64 -13.89 30.82
CA SER A 280 30.57 -13.00 31.53
C SER A 280 31.92 -12.96 30.79
N GLY A 281 32.12 -11.98 29.91
CA GLY A 281 33.44 -11.63 29.33
C GLY A 281 33.63 -11.84 27.83
N ASP A 282 32.59 -12.12 27.04
CA ASP A 282 32.67 -12.37 25.58
C ASP A 282 31.70 -11.49 24.75
N ASP A 283 31.33 -10.34 25.30
CA ASP A 283 30.51 -9.34 24.62
C ASP A 283 31.31 -8.54 23.56
N ALA A 284 30.65 -7.61 22.88
CA ALA A 284 31.31 -6.77 21.87
C ALA A 284 32.51 -6.01 22.45
N ASN A 285 32.38 -5.42 23.65
CA ASN A 285 33.42 -4.60 24.25
C ASN A 285 34.65 -5.43 24.65
N ALA A 286 34.45 -6.64 25.18
CA ALA A 286 35.53 -7.56 25.48
C ALA A 286 36.30 -7.95 24.22
N LYS A 287 35.60 -8.28 23.13
CA LYS A 287 36.22 -8.63 21.84
C LYS A 287 36.96 -7.46 21.22
N GLU A 288 36.40 -6.25 21.28
CA GLU A 288 37.08 -5.02 20.87
C GLU A 288 38.40 -4.87 21.62
N LYS A 289 38.39 -5.07 22.95
CA LYS A 289 39.61 -5.01 23.77
C LYS A 289 40.64 -6.06 23.36
N TRP A 290 40.24 -7.31 23.12
CA TRP A 290 41.17 -8.35 22.66
C TRP A 290 41.88 -7.96 21.37
N TYR A 291 41.14 -7.45 20.38
CA TYR A 291 41.74 -6.99 19.13
C TYR A 291 42.61 -5.75 19.30
N MET A 292 42.20 -4.79 20.14
CA MET A 292 43.01 -3.60 20.45
C MET A 292 44.35 -4.01 21.08
N ASP A 293 44.35 -4.98 22.00
CA ASP A 293 45.54 -5.52 22.63
C ASP A 293 46.46 -6.21 21.60
N TYR A 294 45.91 -7.03 20.68
CA TYR A 294 46.70 -7.66 19.61
C TYR A 294 47.35 -6.62 18.68
N PHE A 295 46.60 -5.58 18.32
CA PHE A 295 47.07 -4.55 17.40
C PHE A 295 47.94 -3.48 18.07
N GLY A 296 47.97 -3.42 19.41
CA GLY A 296 48.69 -2.42 20.17
C GLY A 296 48.12 -1.01 19.98
N VAL A 297 46.79 -0.90 19.91
CA VAL A 297 46.07 0.37 19.77
C VAL A 297 45.21 0.65 21.01
N ASN A 298 44.95 1.92 21.31
CA ASN A 298 44.21 2.34 22.50
C ASN A 298 42.77 2.79 22.21
N GLY A 299 42.26 2.56 20.99
CA GLY A 299 40.92 2.97 20.60
C GLY A 299 40.46 2.40 19.27
N ILE A 300 39.19 2.67 18.97
CA ILE A 300 38.50 2.25 17.74
C ILE A 300 38.78 3.26 16.63
N TYR A 301 39.00 2.76 15.42
CA TYR A 301 39.11 3.56 14.21
C TYR A 301 37.75 4.13 13.80
N THR A 302 37.71 5.44 13.56
CA THR A 302 36.66 6.13 12.79
C THR A 302 37.32 7.04 11.75
N PRO A 303 36.61 7.44 10.68
CA PRO A 303 37.16 8.41 9.71
C PRO A 303 37.61 9.73 10.37
N GLN A 304 36.95 10.15 11.45
CA GLN A 304 37.29 11.35 12.22
C GLN A 304 38.44 11.12 13.21
N THR A 305 38.64 9.87 13.65
CA THR A 305 39.65 9.49 14.65
C THR A 305 40.33 8.20 14.18
N PRO A 306 41.28 8.29 13.22
CA PRO A 306 41.80 7.13 12.50
C PRO A 306 42.90 6.37 13.27
N ILE A 307 42.53 5.76 14.40
CA ILE A 307 43.45 4.97 15.25
C ILE A 307 43.78 3.64 14.58
N ALA A 308 45.04 3.45 14.16
CA ALA A 308 45.53 2.22 13.53
C ALA A 308 47.03 2.03 13.82
N SER A 309 47.51 0.79 13.73
CA SER A 309 48.93 0.44 13.77
C SER A 309 49.33 -0.38 12.54
N LYS A 310 50.63 -0.71 12.39
CA LYS A 310 51.10 -1.66 11.36
C LYS A 310 50.45 -3.04 11.51
N LYS A 311 50.08 -3.43 12.73
CA LYS A 311 49.46 -4.73 13.00
C LYS A 311 47.97 -4.74 12.63
N GLY A 312 47.27 -3.62 12.78
CA GLY A 312 45.85 -3.60 12.49
C GLY A 312 45.08 -2.41 13.05
N ALA A 313 43.76 -2.48 12.89
CA ALA A 313 42.79 -1.53 13.43
C ALA A 313 41.50 -2.24 13.83
N VAL A 314 40.78 -1.67 14.80
CA VAL A 314 39.45 -2.14 15.22
C VAL A 314 38.41 -1.14 14.76
N VAL A 315 37.35 -1.58 14.10
CA VAL A 315 36.21 -0.76 13.68
C VAL A 315 34.91 -1.34 14.25
N THR A 316 33.89 -0.50 14.43
CA THR A 316 32.55 -0.95 14.87
C THR A 316 31.47 -0.78 13.81
N ASN A 317 31.86 -0.33 12.62
CA ASN A 317 30.98 -0.14 11.47
C ASN A 317 31.70 -0.66 10.22
N ILE A 318 31.03 -1.55 9.49
CA ILE A 318 31.59 -2.13 8.26
C ILE A 318 31.93 -1.09 7.19
N ALA A 319 31.24 0.06 7.18
CA ALA A 319 31.52 1.14 6.24
C ALA A 319 32.90 1.79 6.47
N TYR A 320 33.50 1.62 7.65
CA TYR A 320 34.83 2.15 7.97
C TYR A 320 35.96 1.17 7.61
N ILE A 321 35.64 -0.09 7.29
CA ILE A 321 36.64 -1.12 6.93
C ILE A 321 37.53 -0.67 5.77
N PRO A 322 37.02 -0.14 4.64
CA PRO A 322 37.88 0.21 3.51
C PRO A 322 38.93 1.27 3.88
N GLU A 323 38.55 2.30 4.64
CA GLU A 323 39.46 3.37 5.07
C GLU A 323 40.45 2.88 6.13
N ALA A 324 39.99 2.12 7.12
CA ALA A 324 40.85 1.52 8.14
C ALA A 324 41.89 0.58 7.52
N LEU A 325 41.47 -0.27 6.58
CA LEU A 325 42.35 -1.20 5.88
C LEU A 325 43.37 -0.44 5.05
N THR A 326 42.94 0.54 4.23
CA THR A 326 43.87 1.37 3.46
C THR A 326 44.90 2.02 4.38
N LYS A 327 44.50 2.54 5.54
CA LYS A 327 45.43 3.14 6.50
C LYS A 327 46.44 2.14 7.05
N VAL A 328 45.99 0.94 7.44
CA VAL A 328 46.87 -0.14 7.92
C VAL A 328 47.84 -0.58 6.81
N MET A 329 47.38 -0.66 5.57
CA MET A 329 48.20 -1.06 4.41
C MET A 329 49.25 0.00 4.06
N GLU A 330 48.88 1.29 4.12
CA GLU A 330 49.82 2.42 3.97
C GLU A 330 50.96 2.35 5.00
N LEU A 331 50.65 2.06 6.27
CA LEU A 331 51.66 1.91 7.33
C LEU A 331 52.65 0.76 7.06
N ASN A 332 52.23 -0.22 6.24
CA ASN A 332 53.06 -1.35 5.81
C ASN A 332 53.66 -1.15 4.41
N GLY A 333 53.47 0.01 3.77
CA GLY A 333 54.01 0.31 2.44
C GLY A 333 53.34 -0.46 1.30
N ILE A 334 52.11 -0.94 1.49
CA ILE A 334 51.36 -1.73 0.50
C ILE A 334 50.33 -0.83 -0.20
N LYS A 335 50.39 -0.80 -1.54
CA LYS A 335 49.45 -0.05 -2.37
C LYS A 335 48.19 -0.87 -2.70
N PRO A 336 47.03 -0.22 -2.97
CA PRO A 336 45.83 -0.86 -3.48
C PRO A 336 46.09 -1.77 -4.68
N ASP A 337 45.27 -2.82 -4.82
CA ASP A 337 45.40 -3.81 -5.90
C ASP A 337 45.04 -3.21 -7.28
N PHE A 338 44.12 -2.25 -7.30
CA PHE A 338 43.63 -1.56 -8.50
C PHE A 338 43.03 -0.19 -8.16
N GLU A 339 42.68 0.59 -9.18
CA GLU A 339 41.96 1.86 -9.02
C GLU A 339 40.59 1.67 -8.35
N ALA A 340 40.21 2.59 -7.46
CA ALA A 340 38.96 2.53 -6.72
C ALA A 340 37.73 2.42 -7.64
N LYS A 341 36.78 1.54 -7.27
CA LYS A 341 35.53 1.32 -8.00
C LYS A 341 34.34 1.66 -7.13
N GLY A 342 33.58 2.69 -7.53
CA GLY A 342 32.39 3.14 -6.81
C GLY A 342 32.70 3.83 -5.48
N ASP A 343 31.66 4.09 -4.70
CA ASP A 343 31.72 4.75 -3.40
C ASP A 343 30.49 4.35 -2.56
N LEU A 344 30.53 4.65 -1.26
CA LEU A 344 29.45 4.34 -0.31
C LEU A 344 28.47 5.50 -0.09
N SER A 345 28.45 6.53 -0.94
CA SER A 345 27.50 7.63 -0.82
C SER A 345 26.07 7.18 -1.14
N LEU A 346 25.09 7.82 -0.48
CA LEU A 346 23.68 7.61 -0.79
C LEU A 346 23.36 8.24 -2.15
N LYS A 347 23.02 7.41 -3.14
CA LYS A 347 22.72 7.83 -4.51
C LYS A 347 21.22 7.70 -4.79
N CYS A 348 20.43 8.67 -4.33
CA CYS A 348 18.99 8.69 -4.59
C CYS A 348 18.73 8.88 -6.10
N TRP A 349 18.12 7.91 -6.78
CA TRP A 349 17.74 8.06 -8.20
C TRP A 349 16.39 8.75 -8.38
N PHE A 350 15.60 8.80 -7.31
CA PHE A 350 14.28 9.41 -7.27
C PHE A 350 14.23 10.38 -6.09
N ALA A 351 13.61 11.54 -6.33
CA ALA A 351 13.30 12.51 -5.28
C ALA A 351 11.87 12.99 -5.49
N SER A 352 11.08 12.98 -4.42
CA SER A 352 9.76 13.61 -4.37
C SER A 352 9.57 14.12 -2.96
N ASP A 353 9.30 15.42 -2.85
CA ASP A 353 8.96 16.06 -1.59
C ASP A 353 7.45 15.95 -1.28
N ALA A 354 6.65 15.38 -2.19
CA ALA A 354 5.19 15.38 -2.13
C ALA A 354 4.60 16.78 -1.82
N SER A 355 5.27 17.85 -2.25
CA SER A 355 4.96 19.25 -1.92
C SER A 355 5.08 19.62 -0.44
N ILE A 356 5.80 18.84 0.36
CA ILE A 356 6.18 19.16 1.72
C ILE A 356 7.45 20.02 1.67
N GLN A 357 7.43 21.21 2.28
CA GLN A 357 8.65 21.99 2.44
C GLN A 357 9.57 21.33 3.46
N VAL A 358 10.69 20.75 2.99
CA VAL A 358 11.73 20.17 3.84
C VAL A 358 12.90 21.13 4.03
N PRO A 359 13.56 21.14 5.20
CA PRO A 359 14.82 21.85 5.41
C PRO A 359 15.87 21.45 4.36
N LYS A 360 16.74 22.39 3.97
CA LYS A 360 17.73 22.19 2.90
C LYS A 360 18.70 21.04 3.19
N GLU A 361 18.94 20.75 4.47
CA GLU A 361 19.79 19.65 4.93
C GLU A 361 19.15 18.27 4.71
N LEU A 362 17.82 18.24 4.53
CA LEU A 362 17.02 17.03 4.26
C LEU A 362 16.55 16.96 2.79
N ASP A 363 16.84 17.99 1.99
CA ASP A 363 16.58 18.03 0.55
C ASP A 363 17.63 17.18 -0.19
N PHE A 364 17.34 15.88 -0.29
CA PHE A 364 18.16 14.96 -1.06
C PHE A 364 17.92 15.16 -2.55
N LYS A 365 18.95 15.65 -3.25
CA LYS A 365 18.90 15.76 -4.71
C LYS A 365 19.00 14.39 -5.36
N ALA A 366 18.09 14.12 -6.29
CA ALA A 366 18.22 12.97 -7.16
C ALA A 366 19.52 13.08 -7.98
N VAL A 367 20.30 12.02 -8.03
CA VAL A 367 21.46 11.86 -8.90
C VAL A 367 21.07 11.01 -10.10
N ARG A 368 21.78 11.20 -11.22
CA ARG A 368 21.56 10.37 -12.41
C ARG A 368 21.80 8.90 -12.05
N ALA A 369 20.82 8.06 -12.36
CA ALA A 369 20.95 6.61 -12.19
C ALA A 369 22.06 6.05 -13.10
N VAL A 370 22.56 4.87 -12.76
CA VAL A 370 23.53 4.19 -13.65
C VAL A 370 22.80 3.52 -14.81
N SER A 371 23.45 3.44 -15.98
CA SER A 371 22.90 2.73 -17.13
C SER A 371 22.67 1.24 -16.81
N PRO A 372 21.56 0.63 -17.27
CA PRO A 372 20.51 1.18 -18.16
C PRO A 372 19.34 1.86 -17.44
N TYR A 373 19.42 2.07 -16.12
CA TYR A 373 18.29 2.57 -15.32
C TYR A 373 17.99 4.05 -15.57
N ASP A 374 18.97 4.86 -15.96
CA ASP A 374 18.75 6.27 -16.31
C ASP A 374 17.81 6.43 -17.51
N GLU A 375 18.04 5.67 -18.58
CA GLU A 375 17.18 5.68 -19.77
C GLU A 375 15.74 5.26 -19.45
N GLN A 376 15.58 4.27 -18.55
CA GLN A 376 14.26 3.81 -18.11
C GLN A 376 13.53 4.89 -17.30
N ILE A 377 14.25 5.59 -16.41
CA ILE A 377 13.71 6.69 -15.62
C ILE A 377 13.28 7.85 -16.52
N ASP A 378 14.10 8.21 -17.51
CA ASP A 378 13.76 9.27 -18.47
C ASP A 378 12.49 8.93 -19.27
N HIS A 379 12.36 7.69 -19.72
CA HIS A 379 11.16 7.25 -20.41
C HIS A 379 9.92 7.32 -19.50
N ILE A 380 10.05 6.87 -18.25
CA ILE A 380 8.98 6.96 -17.25
C ILE A 380 8.63 8.42 -16.97
N ASN A 381 9.60 9.33 -16.87
CA ASN A 381 9.38 10.75 -16.57
C ASN A 381 8.59 11.48 -17.66
N ARG A 382 8.67 11.04 -18.92
CA ARG A 382 7.85 11.58 -20.02
C ARG A 382 6.39 11.16 -19.98
N GLN A 383 6.05 10.14 -19.19
CA GLN A 383 4.66 9.69 -19.04
C GLN A 383 3.92 10.58 -18.03
N ILE A 384 2.68 10.96 -18.36
CA ILE A 384 1.75 11.62 -17.44
C ILE A 384 0.64 10.67 -17.00
N GLY A 385 0.08 10.94 -15.83
CA GLY A 385 -0.94 10.10 -15.21
C GLY A 385 -0.36 8.94 -14.41
N ALA A 386 -1.09 8.55 -13.37
CA ALA A 386 -0.79 7.43 -12.51
C ALA A 386 -0.91 6.10 -13.28
N GLN A 387 0.00 5.17 -12.99
CA GLN A 387 -0.15 3.77 -13.36
C GLN A 387 -0.23 2.93 -12.08
N TYR A 388 -1.28 2.12 -11.98
CA TYR A 388 -1.50 1.30 -10.81
C TYR A 388 -1.33 -0.19 -11.14
N PRO A 389 -0.68 -0.98 -10.26
CA PRO A 389 -0.67 -2.42 -10.43
C PRO A 389 -2.09 -2.97 -10.27
N ARG A 390 -2.53 -3.79 -11.23
CA ARG A 390 -3.85 -4.42 -11.18
C ARG A 390 -3.90 -5.57 -10.18
N GLN A 391 -4.97 -5.66 -9.39
CA GLN A 391 -5.20 -6.65 -8.33
C GLN A 391 -6.69 -7.00 -8.17
N THR A 392 -7.00 -8.02 -7.36
CA THR A 392 -8.38 -8.31 -6.96
C THR A 392 -8.90 -7.25 -5.98
N MET A 393 -10.17 -6.87 -6.12
CA MET A 393 -10.78 -5.77 -5.34
C MET A 393 -12.02 -6.21 -4.54
N LYS A 394 -12.26 -7.53 -4.44
CA LYS A 394 -13.25 -8.07 -3.51
C LYS A 394 -12.79 -7.77 -2.09
N ASP A 395 -13.62 -7.06 -1.32
CA ASP A 395 -13.32 -6.58 0.04
C ASP A 395 -12.01 -5.75 0.16
N ALA A 396 -11.50 -5.21 -0.96
CA ALA A 396 -10.28 -4.41 -1.02
C ALA A 396 -10.53 -3.11 -1.79
N SER A 397 -9.78 -2.06 -1.46
CA SER A 397 -9.88 -0.76 -2.11
C SER A 397 -8.58 0.02 -2.00
N GLY A 398 -8.23 0.73 -3.07
CA GLY A 398 -7.18 1.76 -3.08
C GLY A 398 -7.69 3.13 -2.65
N VAL A 399 -9.00 3.28 -2.44
CA VAL A 399 -9.65 4.57 -2.15
C VAL A 399 -10.33 4.62 -0.79
N SER A 400 -11.02 3.56 -0.36
CA SER A 400 -11.70 3.54 0.93
C SER A 400 -11.02 2.57 1.91
N MET A 401 -10.97 2.98 3.18
CA MET A 401 -10.42 2.17 4.26
C MET A 401 -11.22 2.42 5.53
N MET A 402 -11.54 1.36 6.26
CA MET A 402 -12.11 1.48 7.60
C MET A 402 -11.00 1.35 8.63
N ASP A 403 -10.86 2.34 9.51
CA ASP A 403 -9.94 2.25 10.62
C ASP A 403 -10.44 1.18 11.62
N PRO A 404 -9.67 0.12 11.90
CA PRO A 404 -10.17 -0.99 12.72
C PRO A 404 -10.41 -0.59 14.18
N ALA A 405 -9.71 0.41 14.70
CA ALA A 405 -9.84 0.85 16.08
C ALA A 405 -11.00 1.83 16.27
N THR A 406 -11.12 2.82 15.39
CA THR A 406 -12.13 3.88 15.51
C THR A 406 -13.40 3.59 14.72
N GLN A 407 -13.37 2.66 13.76
CA GLN A 407 -14.42 2.40 12.77
C GLN A 407 -14.77 3.62 11.92
N VAL A 408 -13.94 4.66 11.92
CA VAL A 408 -14.10 5.83 11.06
C VAL A 408 -13.52 5.48 9.70
N THR A 409 -14.36 5.58 8.66
CA THR A 409 -13.94 5.35 7.28
C THR A 409 -13.12 6.54 6.79
N LYS A 410 -12.13 6.26 5.93
CA LYS A 410 -11.39 7.25 5.16
C LYS A 410 -11.63 7.03 3.67
N LEU A 411 -11.66 8.11 2.91
CA LEU A 411 -11.63 8.11 1.44
C LEU A 411 -10.40 8.90 1.00
N HIS A 412 -9.51 8.31 0.18
CA HIS A 412 -8.20 8.88 -0.20
C HIS A 412 -7.43 9.47 1.01
N ASN A 413 -7.41 8.74 2.13
CA ASN A 413 -6.83 9.14 3.44
C ASN A 413 -7.50 10.33 4.16
N VAL A 414 -8.58 10.91 3.64
CA VAL A 414 -9.41 11.91 4.35
C VAL A 414 -10.50 11.19 5.14
N SER A 415 -10.65 11.50 6.43
CA SER A 415 -11.71 10.89 7.25
C SER A 415 -13.09 11.34 6.77
N ILE A 416 -14.11 10.48 6.88
CA ILE A 416 -15.51 10.89 6.61
C ILE A 416 -15.97 12.05 7.52
N LEU A 417 -15.34 12.21 8.69
CA LEU A 417 -15.59 13.34 9.59
C LEU A 417 -15.09 14.65 8.99
N ASP A 418 -13.91 14.65 8.37
CA ASP A 418 -13.39 15.83 7.70
C ASP A 418 -14.11 16.10 6.37
N ALA A 419 -14.49 15.03 5.65
CA ALA A 419 -15.31 15.15 4.44
C ALA A 419 -16.71 15.71 4.74
N SER A 420 -17.26 15.47 5.93
CA SER A 420 -18.54 16.06 6.38
C SER A 420 -18.50 17.58 6.54
N LYS A 421 -17.32 18.20 6.61
CA LYS A 421 -17.18 19.66 6.64
C LYS A 421 -17.23 20.31 5.26
N ARG A 422 -17.42 19.52 4.19
CA ARG A 422 -17.31 19.91 2.79
C ARG A 422 -18.63 19.76 2.06
N SER A 423 -18.86 20.60 1.07
CA SER A 423 -20.08 20.58 0.26
C SER A 423 -20.15 19.35 -0.65
N LEU A 424 -21.32 19.07 -1.25
CA LEU A 424 -21.52 17.96 -2.17
C LEU A 424 -20.60 18.07 -3.39
N GLU A 425 -20.50 19.24 -4.02
CA GLU A 425 -19.61 19.44 -5.16
C GLU A 425 -18.13 19.26 -4.80
N GLU A 426 -17.69 19.73 -3.62
CA GLU A 426 -16.32 19.56 -3.14
C GLU A 426 -15.99 18.07 -2.95
N ASN A 427 -16.91 17.32 -2.36
CA ASN A 427 -16.72 15.88 -2.11
C ASN A 427 -16.79 15.05 -3.40
N LEU A 428 -17.68 15.37 -4.35
CA LEU A 428 -17.71 14.71 -5.66
C LEU A 428 -16.43 14.98 -6.46
N PHE A 429 -15.94 16.23 -6.45
CA PHE A 429 -14.66 16.60 -7.02
C PHE A 429 -13.52 15.79 -6.40
N PHE A 430 -13.43 15.80 -5.07
CA PHE A 430 -12.41 15.09 -4.30
C PHE A 430 -12.43 13.57 -4.56
N SER A 431 -13.62 12.99 -4.71
CA SER A 431 -13.80 11.55 -4.90
C SER A 431 -13.05 11.01 -6.14
N LEU A 432 -12.92 11.82 -7.20
CA LEU A 432 -12.27 11.45 -8.46
C LEU A 432 -10.87 12.07 -8.60
N LEU A 433 -10.67 13.29 -8.10
CA LEU A 433 -9.43 14.07 -8.31
C LEU A 433 -8.46 14.05 -7.13
N LYS A 434 -8.85 13.45 -6.00
CA LYS A 434 -8.00 13.22 -4.80
C LYS A 434 -7.42 14.47 -4.15
N LYS A 435 -7.95 15.65 -4.49
CA LYS A 435 -7.71 16.92 -3.83
C LYS A 435 -9.03 17.68 -3.70
N TYR A 436 -9.16 18.57 -2.72
CA TYR A 436 -10.28 19.49 -2.67
C TYR A 436 -10.04 20.68 -3.62
N PRO A 437 -11.10 21.24 -4.23
CA PRO A 437 -10.96 22.32 -5.19
C PRO A 437 -10.64 23.65 -4.48
N SER A 438 -9.85 24.50 -5.14
CA SER A 438 -9.77 25.93 -4.84
C SER A 438 -11.10 26.64 -5.16
N GLU A 439 -11.27 27.91 -4.78
CA GLU A 439 -12.51 28.65 -5.06
C GLU A 439 -12.83 28.72 -6.56
N TYR A 440 -11.83 28.96 -7.41
CA TYR A 440 -11.98 28.96 -8.86
C TYR A 440 -12.41 27.59 -9.39
N GLU A 441 -11.74 26.52 -8.95
CA GLU A 441 -12.09 25.15 -9.33
C GLU A 441 -13.49 24.75 -8.86
N ARG A 442 -13.90 25.20 -7.66
CA ARG A 442 -15.25 24.98 -7.12
C ARG A 442 -16.30 25.67 -7.99
N SER A 443 -16.04 26.90 -8.46
CA SER A 443 -16.94 27.61 -9.39
C SER A 443 -17.09 26.88 -10.72
N LEU A 444 -15.98 26.42 -11.32
CA LEU A 444 -16.03 25.60 -12.54
C LEU A 444 -16.77 24.27 -12.33
N THR A 445 -16.58 23.64 -11.17
CA THR A 445 -17.27 22.40 -10.80
C THR A 445 -18.78 22.59 -10.69
N ASN A 446 -19.23 23.69 -10.06
CA ASN A 446 -20.64 24.04 -9.98
C ASN A 446 -21.25 24.28 -11.37
N ILE A 447 -20.55 24.99 -12.27
CA ILE A 447 -20.99 25.16 -13.66
C ILE A 447 -21.16 23.79 -14.35
N ALA A 448 -20.16 22.91 -14.23
CA ALA A 448 -20.18 21.58 -14.86
C ALA A 448 -21.33 20.70 -14.35
N PHE A 449 -21.58 20.68 -13.04
CA PHE A 449 -22.65 19.89 -12.45
C PHE A 449 -24.04 20.51 -12.66
N ASN A 450 -24.18 21.84 -12.64
CA ASN A 450 -25.48 22.50 -12.80
C ASN A 450 -25.96 22.54 -14.27
N ALA A 451 -25.05 22.51 -15.24
CA ALA A 451 -25.38 22.59 -16.68
C ALA A 451 -26.39 21.54 -17.15
N TYR A 452 -26.41 20.39 -16.49
CA TYR A 452 -27.17 19.22 -16.90
C TYR A 452 -28.21 18.78 -15.87
N LEU A 453 -28.57 19.65 -14.91
CA LEU A 453 -29.62 19.39 -13.91
C LEU A 453 -31.03 19.37 -14.49
N ASN A 454 -31.28 20.19 -15.52
CA ASN A 454 -32.59 20.30 -16.13
C ASN A 454 -32.77 19.26 -17.25
N HIS A 455 -33.79 18.41 -17.11
CA HIS A 455 -34.12 17.30 -18.00
C HIS A 455 -35.47 17.49 -18.72
N ASP A 456 -35.85 18.74 -19.03
CA ASP A 456 -37.05 19.05 -19.81
C ASP A 456 -37.08 18.25 -21.13
N GLY A 457 -38.12 17.43 -21.30
CA GLY A 457 -38.28 16.55 -22.46
C GLY A 457 -37.23 15.44 -22.61
N ASP A 458 -36.40 15.18 -21.59
CA ASP A 458 -35.35 14.15 -21.65
C ASP A 458 -35.86 12.77 -21.23
N ALA A 459 -35.50 11.74 -22.00
CA ALA A 459 -35.93 10.37 -21.76
C ALA A 459 -35.51 9.81 -20.38
N ALA A 460 -34.43 10.30 -19.77
CA ALA A 460 -34.02 9.85 -18.44
C ALA A 460 -35.03 10.27 -17.36
N ALA A 461 -35.52 11.52 -17.39
CA ALA A 461 -36.52 11.99 -16.44
C ALA A 461 -37.89 11.32 -16.68
N ILE A 462 -38.25 11.09 -17.95
CA ILE A 462 -39.46 10.34 -18.31
C ILE A 462 -39.40 8.90 -17.77
N ALA A 463 -38.25 8.22 -17.90
CA ALA A 463 -38.06 6.88 -17.35
C ALA A 463 -38.09 6.85 -15.81
N ALA A 464 -37.58 7.89 -15.15
CA ALA A 464 -37.70 8.04 -13.70
C ALA A 464 -39.17 8.25 -13.28
N ASP A 465 -39.92 9.11 -13.97
CA ASP A 465 -41.34 9.33 -13.66
C ASP A 465 -42.18 8.07 -13.87
N ALA A 466 -41.96 7.33 -14.96
CA ALA A 466 -42.66 6.05 -15.17
C ALA A 466 -42.39 5.04 -14.03
N ALA A 467 -41.15 4.96 -13.54
CA ALA A 467 -40.81 4.12 -12.39
C ALA A 467 -41.44 4.63 -11.08
N ARG A 468 -41.51 5.96 -10.91
CA ARG A 468 -42.10 6.62 -9.74
C ARG A 468 -43.62 6.43 -9.69
N GLU A 469 -44.30 6.53 -10.82
CA GLU A 469 -45.74 6.23 -10.99
C GLU A 469 -46.05 4.75 -10.70
N ALA A 470 -45.11 3.85 -11.01
CA ALA A 470 -45.18 2.44 -10.63
C ALA A 470 -44.82 2.18 -9.15
N GLU A 471 -44.73 3.22 -8.33
CA GLU A 471 -44.41 3.17 -6.90
C GLU A 471 -43.07 2.49 -6.58
N SER A 472 -42.11 2.58 -7.50
CA SER A 472 -40.77 2.06 -7.26
C SER A 472 -40.04 2.88 -6.19
N SER A 473 -39.14 2.22 -5.47
CA SER A 473 -38.26 2.89 -4.50
C SER A 473 -37.29 3.88 -5.19
N PRO A 474 -36.82 4.93 -4.49
CA PRO A 474 -35.94 5.95 -5.07
C PRO A 474 -34.70 5.42 -5.80
N ASN A 475 -34.06 4.36 -5.30
CA ASN A 475 -32.92 3.75 -5.98
C ASN A 475 -33.29 3.07 -7.32
N THR A 476 -34.48 2.47 -7.42
CA THR A 476 -35.01 1.91 -8.67
C THR A 476 -35.41 3.01 -9.65
N VAL A 477 -36.04 4.08 -9.15
CA VAL A 477 -36.37 5.28 -9.94
C VAL A 477 -35.11 5.91 -10.54
N LEU A 478 -34.07 6.12 -9.74
CA LEU A 478 -32.81 6.65 -10.26
C LEU A 478 -32.10 5.64 -11.17
N SER A 479 -32.23 4.33 -10.92
CA SER A 479 -31.65 3.31 -11.81
C SER A 479 -32.21 3.39 -13.23
N SER A 480 -33.52 3.64 -13.38
CA SER A 480 -34.14 3.79 -14.70
C SER A 480 -33.58 5.01 -15.44
N ALA A 481 -33.45 6.17 -14.77
CA ALA A 481 -32.82 7.35 -15.36
C ALA A 481 -31.34 7.12 -15.72
N ILE A 482 -30.53 6.61 -14.79
CA ILE A 482 -29.09 6.42 -15.00
C ILE A 482 -28.81 5.37 -16.09
N SER A 483 -29.71 4.41 -16.32
CA SER A 483 -29.59 3.48 -17.45
C SER A 483 -29.56 4.16 -18.82
N ILE A 484 -30.21 5.33 -18.94
CA ILE A 484 -30.26 6.13 -20.17
C ILE A 484 -28.98 6.96 -20.39
N ILE A 485 -28.21 7.25 -19.32
CA ILE A 485 -26.98 8.08 -19.36
C ILE A 485 -25.76 7.25 -19.81
N GLY A 486 -25.90 6.50 -20.91
CA GLY A 486 -24.83 5.70 -21.49
C GLY A 486 -23.79 6.54 -22.26
N ARG A 487 -22.71 5.88 -22.72
CA ARG A 487 -21.59 6.53 -23.44
C ARG A 487 -22.03 7.40 -24.62
N GLY A 488 -23.08 7.01 -25.35
CA GLY A 488 -23.60 7.77 -26.49
C GLY A 488 -24.06 9.19 -26.14
N ARG A 489 -24.56 9.41 -24.91
CA ARG A 489 -25.06 10.72 -24.42
C ARG A 489 -23.95 11.71 -24.06
N VAL A 490 -22.72 11.22 -23.91
CA VAL A 490 -21.54 12.01 -23.50
C VAL A 490 -20.40 11.89 -24.51
N LYS A 491 -20.65 11.25 -25.67
CA LYS A 491 -19.61 10.90 -26.63
C LYS A 491 -18.82 12.12 -27.10
N GLY A 492 -19.50 13.22 -27.43
CA GLY A 492 -18.86 14.45 -27.89
C GLY A 492 -17.88 15.01 -26.85
N ALA A 493 -18.29 15.10 -25.59
CA ALA A 493 -17.41 15.53 -24.51
C ALA A 493 -16.22 14.57 -24.28
N LEU A 494 -16.42 13.25 -24.35
CA LEU A 494 -15.34 12.26 -24.19
C LEU A 494 -14.32 12.31 -25.34
N ASP A 495 -14.80 12.46 -26.58
CA ASP A 495 -13.95 12.61 -27.75
C ASP A 495 -13.13 13.90 -27.67
N ALA A 496 -13.77 15.02 -27.31
CA ALA A 496 -13.10 16.31 -27.11
C ALA A 496 -12.07 16.24 -25.97
N MET A 497 -12.38 15.55 -24.87
CA MET A 497 -11.47 15.34 -23.75
C MET A 497 -10.22 14.56 -24.17
N SER A 498 -10.40 13.50 -24.97
CA SER A 498 -9.30 12.69 -25.49
C SER A 498 -8.42 13.50 -26.45
N ALA A 499 -9.04 14.28 -27.35
CA ALA A 499 -8.32 15.16 -28.26
C ALA A 499 -7.51 16.24 -27.53
N LEU A 500 -8.08 16.87 -26.49
CA LEU A 500 -7.36 17.83 -25.66
C LEU A 500 -6.18 17.17 -24.94
N LEU A 501 -6.35 15.97 -24.40
CA LEU A 501 -5.26 15.24 -23.73
C LEU A 501 -4.12 14.98 -24.71
N ASP A 502 -4.43 14.55 -25.94
CA ASP A 502 -3.42 14.26 -26.95
C ASP A 502 -2.65 15.50 -27.39
N LEU A 503 -3.32 16.65 -27.50
CA LEU A 503 -2.69 17.93 -27.84
C LEU A 503 -1.77 18.45 -26.73
N PHE A 504 -2.11 18.24 -25.46
CA PHE A 504 -1.39 18.84 -24.34
C PHE A 504 -0.42 17.92 -23.61
N GLN A 505 -0.50 16.60 -23.77
CA GLN A 505 0.32 15.66 -22.98
C GLN A 505 1.84 15.85 -23.13
N THR A 506 2.29 16.51 -24.19
CA THR A 506 3.70 16.87 -24.45
C THR A 506 3.96 18.38 -24.41
N SER A 507 2.99 19.20 -24.03
CA SER A 507 3.06 20.67 -24.09
C SER A 507 3.94 21.31 -23.00
N GLY A 508 4.22 20.58 -21.92
CA GLY A 508 4.94 21.12 -20.76
C GLY A 508 4.09 21.99 -19.82
N VAL A 509 2.78 22.12 -20.06
CA VAL A 509 1.87 22.82 -19.15
C VAL A 509 1.85 22.12 -17.80
N VAL A 510 2.16 22.86 -16.72
CA VAL A 510 2.06 22.35 -15.35
C VAL A 510 0.78 22.87 -14.67
N SER A 511 0.57 24.19 -14.70
CA SER A 511 -0.62 24.85 -14.17
C SER A 511 -1.51 25.34 -15.30
N PRO A 512 -2.80 24.98 -15.35
CA PRO A 512 -3.69 25.35 -16.45
C PRO A 512 -4.17 26.80 -16.39
N THR A 513 -3.92 27.50 -15.28
CA THR A 513 -4.34 28.89 -15.04
C THR A 513 -3.18 29.89 -15.05
N GLU A 514 -1.94 29.41 -15.15
CA GLU A 514 -0.76 30.27 -15.35
C GLU A 514 -0.57 30.43 -16.87
N GLY A 515 -0.76 31.65 -17.38
CA GLY A 515 -0.90 31.95 -18.82
C GLY A 515 0.00 31.12 -19.73
N PHE A 516 -0.61 30.41 -20.67
CA PHE A 516 0.06 29.52 -21.63
C PHE A 516 -0.29 29.94 -23.05
N ASP A 517 0.70 30.05 -23.94
CA ASP A 517 0.48 30.36 -25.35
C ASP A 517 0.07 29.10 -26.13
N HIS A 518 -1.23 28.93 -26.35
CA HIS A 518 -1.78 27.81 -27.13
C HIS A 518 -1.77 28.03 -28.65
N SER A 519 -1.16 29.11 -29.16
CA SER A 519 -1.17 29.46 -30.59
C SER A 519 -0.58 28.36 -31.48
N ALA A 520 0.48 27.69 -31.04
CA ALA A 520 1.09 26.58 -31.78
C ALA A 520 0.16 25.36 -31.85
N ILE A 521 -0.49 25.03 -30.73
CA ILE A 521 -1.48 23.93 -30.65
C ILE A 521 -2.66 24.25 -31.57
N LEU A 522 -3.22 25.46 -31.50
CA LEU A 522 -4.33 25.91 -32.33
C LEU A 522 -4.04 25.82 -33.84
N LYS A 523 -2.80 26.12 -34.26
CA LYS A 523 -2.35 25.99 -35.66
C LYS A 523 -2.21 24.53 -36.09
N SER A 524 -1.86 23.63 -35.17
CA SER A 524 -1.69 22.19 -35.45
C SER A 524 -3.02 21.44 -35.62
N MET A 525 -4.13 21.98 -35.09
CA MET A 525 -5.45 21.35 -35.18
C MET A 525 -6.00 21.36 -36.62
N SER A 526 -6.52 20.22 -37.06
CA SER A 526 -7.19 20.09 -38.37
C SER A 526 -8.51 20.87 -38.41
N ALA A 527 -8.98 21.19 -39.62
CA ALA A 527 -10.27 21.87 -39.81
C ALA A 527 -11.45 21.04 -39.25
N ASP A 528 -11.40 19.72 -39.41
CA ASP A 528 -12.43 18.81 -38.89
C ASP A 528 -12.43 18.77 -37.35
N ALA A 529 -11.25 18.76 -36.72
CA ALA A 529 -11.14 18.83 -35.26
C ALA A 529 -11.72 20.14 -34.72
N LYS A 530 -11.45 21.28 -35.37
CA LYS A 530 -12.04 22.57 -35.01
C LYS A 530 -13.56 22.57 -35.19
N LYS A 531 -14.05 22.06 -36.31
CA LYS A 531 -15.49 21.96 -36.60
C LYS A 531 -16.24 21.10 -35.56
N ALA A 532 -15.62 20.03 -35.06
CA ALA A 532 -16.20 19.17 -34.02
C ALA A 532 -16.42 19.90 -32.67
N LEU A 533 -15.72 21.01 -32.42
CA LEU A 533 -15.86 21.80 -31.20
C LEU A 533 -16.91 22.91 -31.31
N VAL A 534 -17.50 23.16 -32.48
CA VAL A 534 -18.44 24.26 -32.70
C VAL A 534 -19.86 23.85 -32.29
N ALA A 535 -20.56 24.74 -31.58
CA ALA A 535 -21.95 24.52 -31.17
C ALA A 535 -22.89 24.34 -32.37
N SER A 536 -23.79 23.36 -32.29
CA SER A 536 -24.90 23.23 -33.23
C SER A 536 -25.97 24.30 -32.96
N LYS A 537 -26.91 24.48 -33.89
CA LYS A 537 -28.04 25.42 -33.69
C LYS A 537 -28.97 25.00 -32.54
N ASP A 538 -28.98 23.71 -32.21
CA ASP A 538 -29.84 23.13 -31.18
C ASP A 538 -29.16 23.06 -29.79
N ASP A 539 -27.87 23.43 -29.70
CA ASP A 539 -27.14 23.46 -28.44
C ASP A 539 -27.52 24.70 -27.62
N LYS A 540 -28.51 24.51 -26.75
CA LYS A 540 -29.04 25.57 -25.87
C LYS A 540 -28.16 25.84 -24.64
N LEU A 541 -27.22 24.94 -24.30
CA LEU A 541 -26.40 25.04 -23.08
C LEU A 541 -25.09 25.77 -23.32
N ALA A 542 -24.52 25.69 -24.52
CA ALA A 542 -23.25 26.30 -24.87
C ALA A 542 -23.14 27.78 -24.48
N LYS A 543 -24.12 28.61 -24.87
CA LYS A 543 -24.11 30.06 -24.60
C LYS A 543 -24.21 30.41 -23.11
N PRO A 544 -25.18 29.88 -22.34
CA PRO A 544 -25.23 30.05 -20.89
C PRO A 544 -23.94 29.62 -20.18
N MET A 545 -23.40 28.46 -20.53
CA MET A 545 -22.15 27.96 -19.95
C MET A 545 -20.98 28.90 -20.24
N LEU A 546 -20.81 29.33 -21.49
CA LEU A 546 -19.76 30.25 -21.89
C LEU A 546 -19.86 31.59 -21.15
N LYS A 547 -21.07 32.11 -20.96
CA LYS A 547 -21.33 33.32 -20.17
C LYS A 547 -20.94 33.15 -18.70
N ALA A 548 -21.33 32.04 -18.08
CA ALA A 548 -20.99 31.76 -16.68
C ALA A 548 -19.47 31.59 -16.49
N ILE A 549 -18.80 30.89 -17.39
CA ILE A 549 -17.34 30.73 -17.37
C ILE A 549 -16.63 32.08 -17.57
N GLY A 550 -17.11 32.91 -18.50
CA GLY A 550 -16.53 34.23 -18.78
C GLY A 550 -16.69 35.24 -17.64
N ALA A 551 -17.56 34.98 -16.67
CA ALA A 551 -17.73 35.81 -15.47
C ALA A 551 -16.73 35.49 -14.35
N LEU A 552 -15.92 34.44 -14.50
CA LEU A 552 -14.90 34.06 -13.52
C LEU A 552 -13.63 34.93 -13.64
N ASP A 553 -12.88 35.02 -12.55
CA ASP A 553 -11.71 35.89 -12.38
C ASP A 553 -10.43 35.35 -13.04
N LYS A 554 -10.37 34.05 -13.32
CA LYS A 554 -9.22 33.38 -13.96
C LYS A 554 -9.61 32.78 -15.30
N LYS A 555 -8.61 32.62 -16.17
CA LYS A 555 -8.72 31.93 -17.45
C LYS A 555 -8.01 30.60 -17.41
N SER A 556 -8.50 29.64 -18.21
CA SER A 556 -7.87 28.35 -18.40
C SER A 556 -7.33 28.22 -19.82
N ALA A 557 -6.10 27.72 -19.97
CA ALA A 557 -5.50 27.45 -21.26
C ALA A 557 -6.35 26.51 -22.13
N PHE A 558 -7.01 25.51 -21.53
CA PHE A 558 -7.85 24.56 -22.26
C PHE A 558 -9.17 25.18 -22.73
N ILE A 559 -9.80 25.98 -21.87
CA ILE A 559 -11.07 26.64 -22.19
C ILE A 559 -10.83 27.72 -23.26
N GLU A 560 -9.76 28.50 -23.15
CA GLU A 560 -9.41 29.50 -24.16
C GLU A 560 -9.05 28.84 -25.50
N LEU A 561 -8.31 27.73 -25.51
CA LEU A 561 -8.09 26.97 -26.75
C LEU A 561 -9.42 26.51 -27.37
N VAL A 562 -10.33 25.96 -26.58
CA VAL A 562 -11.65 25.50 -27.08
C VAL A 562 -12.44 26.67 -27.68
N LYS A 563 -12.43 27.84 -27.02
CA LYS A 563 -13.09 29.05 -27.52
C LYS A 563 -12.49 29.50 -28.85
N ASP A 564 -11.17 29.57 -28.94
CA ASP A 564 -10.48 30.03 -30.14
C ASP A 564 -10.62 29.03 -31.30
N ALA A 565 -10.51 27.73 -31.01
CA ALA A 565 -10.71 26.68 -32.00
C ALA A 565 -12.12 26.67 -32.59
N ALA A 566 -13.12 27.08 -31.81
CA ALA A 566 -14.52 27.19 -32.23
C ALA A 566 -14.91 28.61 -32.71
N ASN A 567 -13.95 29.50 -32.95
CA ASN A 567 -14.19 30.89 -33.35
C ASN A 567 -15.19 31.64 -32.43
N GLY A 568 -15.08 31.43 -31.12
CA GLY A 568 -15.93 32.05 -30.10
C GLY A 568 -17.31 31.40 -29.90
N ASN A 569 -17.63 30.31 -30.61
CA ASN A 569 -18.89 29.58 -30.48
C ASN A 569 -18.71 28.08 -30.17
N PRO A 570 -18.07 27.72 -29.04
CA PRO A 570 -17.84 26.33 -28.65
C PRO A 570 -19.13 25.61 -28.26
N SER A 571 -19.22 24.30 -28.53
CA SER A 571 -20.31 23.43 -28.08
C SER A 571 -20.25 23.20 -26.57
N SER A 572 -21.38 22.84 -25.97
CA SER A 572 -21.47 22.42 -24.56
C SER A 572 -20.54 21.24 -24.25
N ASP A 573 -20.46 20.25 -25.16
CA ASP A 573 -19.52 19.13 -25.07
C ASP A 573 -18.05 19.58 -25.03
N ALA A 574 -17.67 20.53 -25.90
CA ALA A 574 -16.32 21.07 -25.92
C ALA A 574 -16.00 21.89 -24.67
N LEU A 575 -16.96 22.68 -24.17
CA LEU A 575 -16.83 23.40 -22.90
C LEU A 575 -16.69 22.44 -21.71
N MET A 576 -17.46 21.36 -21.67
CA MET A 576 -17.34 20.32 -20.63
C MET A 576 -15.96 19.66 -20.64
N ALA A 577 -15.43 19.34 -21.82
CA ALA A 577 -14.07 18.82 -21.96
C ALA A 577 -13.03 19.84 -21.47
N GLY A 578 -13.14 21.12 -21.87
CA GLY A 578 -12.25 22.18 -21.40
C GLY A 578 -12.30 22.38 -19.88
N LEU A 579 -13.50 22.35 -19.27
CA LEU A 579 -13.71 22.43 -17.83
C LEU A 579 -13.01 21.28 -17.11
N TRP A 580 -13.34 20.03 -17.44
CA TRP A 580 -12.76 18.87 -16.76
C TRP A 580 -11.28 18.68 -17.05
N MET A 581 -10.78 19.13 -18.21
CA MET A 581 -9.34 19.18 -18.46
C MET A 581 -8.65 20.16 -17.51
N THR A 582 -9.23 21.35 -17.33
CA THR A 582 -8.73 22.35 -16.36
C THR A 582 -8.66 21.78 -14.95
N LEU A 583 -9.75 21.12 -14.52
CA LEU A 583 -9.87 20.60 -13.16
C LEU A 583 -8.96 19.39 -12.90
N GLY A 584 -8.78 18.52 -13.89
CA GLY A 584 -8.02 17.27 -13.75
C GLY A 584 -6.55 17.34 -14.16
N TRP A 585 -6.09 18.42 -14.80
CA TRP A 585 -4.74 18.50 -15.36
C TRP A 585 -3.63 18.40 -14.31
N GLU A 586 -3.71 19.22 -13.26
CA GLU A 586 -2.69 19.21 -12.21
C GLU A 586 -2.64 17.83 -11.50
N PRO A 587 -3.77 17.22 -11.08
CA PRO A 587 -3.77 15.85 -10.57
C PRO A 587 -3.13 14.82 -11.52
N LEU A 588 -3.32 14.96 -12.84
CA LEU A 588 -2.75 14.07 -13.85
C LEU A 588 -1.23 14.23 -14.00
N VAL A 589 -0.75 15.47 -14.12
CA VAL A 589 0.69 15.79 -14.24
C VAL A 589 1.44 15.35 -12.99
N ARG A 590 0.84 15.52 -11.80
CA ARG A 590 1.36 15.04 -10.51
C ARG A 590 1.19 13.52 -10.31
N ARG A 591 0.65 12.79 -11.30
CA ARG A 591 0.44 11.33 -11.26
C ARG A 591 -0.41 10.84 -10.08
N SER A 592 -1.38 11.64 -9.66
CA SER A 592 -2.36 11.26 -8.62
C SER A 592 -3.61 10.58 -9.20
N ILE A 593 -3.95 10.88 -10.46
CA ILE A 593 -5.02 10.23 -11.25
C ILE A 593 -4.46 9.67 -12.55
N SER A 594 -5.13 8.71 -13.16
CA SER A 594 -4.73 8.15 -14.46
C SER A 594 -5.32 8.96 -15.62
N LYS A 595 -4.82 8.70 -16.84
CA LYS A 595 -5.44 9.20 -18.07
C LYS A 595 -6.89 8.69 -18.23
N VAL A 596 -7.17 7.46 -17.77
CA VAL A 596 -8.52 6.86 -17.83
C VAL A 596 -9.49 7.61 -16.92
N THR A 597 -9.08 7.94 -15.70
CA THR A 597 -9.88 8.76 -14.78
C THR A 597 -10.19 10.11 -15.42
N LEU A 598 -9.16 10.79 -15.92
CA LEU A 598 -9.30 12.10 -16.54
C LEU A 598 -10.31 12.09 -17.70
N THR A 599 -10.14 11.18 -18.66
CA THR A 599 -11.00 11.14 -19.85
C THR A 599 -12.44 10.74 -19.52
N ALA A 600 -12.68 10.06 -18.41
CA ALA A 600 -14.02 9.66 -17.95
C ALA A 600 -14.79 10.77 -17.19
N LEU A 601 -14.13 11.84 -16.73
CA LEU A 601 -14.74 12.87 -15.87
C LEU A 601 -16.05 13.48 -16.44
N PRO A 602 -16.17 13.80 -17.75
CA PRO A 602 -17.43 14.30 -18.30
C PRO A 602 -18.60 13.32 -18.13
N TRP A 603 -18.34 12.01 -18.16
CA TRP A 603 -19.37 10.99 -17.96
C TRP A 603 -19.83 10.94 -16.50
N TYR A 604 -18.90 10.93 -15.54
CA TYR A 604 -19.23 11.05 -14.12
C TYR A 604 -20.04 12.32 -13.84
N SER A 605 -19.60 13.46 -14.38
CA SER A 605 -20.31 14.74 -14.25
C SER A 605 -21.75 14.66 -14.74
N ARG A 606 -21.99 14.08 -15.93
CA ARG A 606 -23.35 13.91 -16.48
C ARG A 606 -24.20 13.00 -15.61
N ILE A 607 -23.62 11.94 -15.04
CA ILE A 607 -24.30 11.05 -14.10
C ILE A 607 -24.68 11.82 -12.83
N PHE A 608 -23.76 12.57 -12.22
CA PHE A 608 -24.05 13.34 -11.00
C PHE A 608 -25.17 14.35 -11.20
N SER A 609 -25.13 15.12 -12.30
CA SER A 609 -26.22 16.04 -12.65
C SER A 609 -27.54 15.31 -12.83
N SER A 610 -27.54 14.15 -13.52
CA SER A 610 -28.77 13.37 -13.75
C SER A 610 -29.28 12.70 -12.47
N PHE A 611 -28.40 12.36 -11.55
CA PHE A 611 -28.75 11.77 -10.27
C PHE A 611 -29.57 12.74 -9.42
N VAL A 612 -29.17 14.02 -9.38
CA VAL A 612 -29.93 15.08 -8.70
C VAL A 612 -31.13 15.51 -9.54
N GLY A 613 -30.94 15.75 -10.83
CA GLY A 613 -31.98 16.22 -11.75
C GLY A 613 -33.16 15.26 -11.85
N CYS A 614 -32.92 13.96 -12.03
CA CYS A 614 -34.01 12.97 -12.17
C CYS A 614 -34.61 12.50 -10.83
N SER A 615 -34.09 12.99 -9.70
CA SER A 615 -34.69 12.73 -8.38
C SER A 615 -36.05 13.42 -8.21
N VAL A 616 -36.29 14.49 -8.97
CA VAL A 616 -37.58 15.21 -8.99
C VAL A 616 -38.48 14.74 -10.14
N PRO A 617 -39.80 14.98 -10.05
CA PRO A 617 -40.72 14.66 -11.14
C PRO A 617 -40.54 15.54 -12.38
N VAL A 618 -40.94 15.05 -13.56
CA VAL A 618 -40.87 15.78 -14.85
C VAL A 618 -41.62 17.12 -14.77
N SER A 619 -42.68 17.22 -13.95
CA SER A 619 -43.42 18.46 -13.73
C SER A 619 -42.59 19.61 -13.11
N LYS A 620 -41.41 19.31 -12.56
CA LYS A 620 -40.46 20.31 -12.04
C LYS A 620 -39.38 20.71 -13.05
N HIS A 621 -39.40 20.10 -14.24
CA HIS A 621 -38.56 20.46 -15.37
C HIS A 621 -39.36 21.28 -16.37
N THR A 622 -38.80 22.40 -16.80
CA THR A 622 -39.37 23.23 -17.86
C THR A 622 -38.25 23.64 -18.81
N LYS A 623 -38.61 24.07 -20.01
CA LYS A 623 -37.68 24.49 -21.06
C LYS A 623 -36.51 25.34 -20.56
N ASP A 624 -36.76 26.27 -19.64
CA ASP A 624 -35.77 27.26 -19.20
C ASP A 624 -35.50 27.26 -17.69
N ALA A 625 -36.12 26.34 -16.91
CA ALA A 625 -35.96 26.29 -15.46
C ALA A 625 -36.08 24.89 -14.85
N PHE A 626 -35.35 24.66 -13.77
CA PHE A 626 -35.40 23.47 -12.91
C PHE A 626 -35.90 23.86 -11.52
N CYS A 627 -36.95 23.19 -11.05
CA CYS A 627 -37.61 23.49 -9.77
C CYS A 627 -37.98 24.99 -9.60
N GLY A 628 -38.33 25.66 -10.71
CA GLY A 628 -38.67 27.09 -10.73
C GLY A 628 -37.48 28.05 -10.82
N ILE A 629 -36.24 27.56 -10.81
CA ILE A 629 -35.02 28.37 -10.94
C ILE A 629 -34.52 28.33 -12.37
N LYS A 630 -34.23 29.50 -12.96
CA LYS A 630 -33.77 29.60 -14.36
C LYS A 630 -32.42 28.91 -14.56
N ASN A 631 -32.23 28.26 -15.70
CA ASN A 631 -30.97 27.57 -16.03
C ASN A 631 -29.74 28.49 -15.95
N ASP A 632 -29.85 29.73 -16.44
CA ASP A 632 -28.78 30.74 -16.35
C ASP A 632 -28.43 31.12 -14.90
N GLU A 633 -29.43 31.14 -14.01
CA GLU A 633 -29.23 31.43 -12.59
C GLU A 633 -28.54 30.25 -11.90
N LEU A 634 -28.94 29.02 -12.22
CA LEU A 634 -28.29 27.80 -11.70
C LEU A 634 -26.80 27.77 -12.06
N LEU A 635 -26.46 28.15 -13.29
CA LEU A 635 -25.06 28.16 -13.75
C LEU A 635 -24.20 29.25 -13.10
N SER A 636 -24.77 30.41 -12.77
CA SER A 636 -24.01 31.58 -12.34
C SER A 636 -24.03 31.85 -10.83
N GLY A 637 -25.02 31.33 -10.09
CA GLY A 637 -25.26 31.72 -8.70
C GLY A 637 -25.66 30.62 -7.73
N TRP A 638 -25.70 29.36 -8.17
CA TRP A 638 -26.07 28.23 -7.31
C TRP A 638 -24.90 27.26 -7.12
N THR A 639 -24.72 26.79 -5.89
CA THR A 639 -23.88 25.62 -5.62
C THR A 639 -24.65 24.36 -5.98
N PHE A 640 -23.94 23.28 -6.31
CA PHE A 640 -24.58 21.99 -6.57
C PHE A 640 -25.24 21.43 -5.30
N THR A 641 -24.67 21.71 -4.13
CA THR A 641 -25.29 21.42 -2.84
C THR A 641 -26.65 22.11 -2.67
N ASP A 642 -26.75 23.40 -3.01
CA ASP A 642 -28.03 24.14 -2.94
C ASP A 642 -29.05 23.58 -3.94
N ALA A 643 -28.60 23.18 -5.13
CA ALA A 643 -29.45 22.55 -6.14
C ALA A 643 -29.96 21.17 -5.70
N ALA A 644 -29.11 20.36 -5.05
CA ALA A 644 -29.51 19.07 -4.47
C ALA A 644 -30.50 19.24 -3.30
N PHE A 645 -30.30 20.25 -2.46
CA PHE A 645 -31.26 20.59 -1.40
C PHE A 645 -32.58 21.07 -2.01
N LEU A 646 -32.55 21.92 -3.05
CA LEU A 646 -33.74 22.37 -3.77
C LEU A 646 -34.51 21.20 -4.37
N ALA A 647 -33.82 20.21 -4.94
CA ALA A 647 -34.44 19.01 -5.51
C ALA A 647 -35.23 18.22 -4.44
N LEU A 648 -34.68 18.10 -3.23
CA LEU A 648 -35.31 17.34 -2.15
C LEU A 648 -36.40 18.11 -1.40
N ILE A 649 -36.17 19.40 -1.14
CA ILE A 649 -36.95 20.20 -0.18
C ILE A 649 -37.87 21.22 -0.89
N GLY A 650 -37.61 21.53 -2.16
CA GLY A 650 -38.41 22.46 -2.95
C GLY A 650 -38.15 23.94 -2.66
N ARG A 651 -37.08 24.29 -1.94
CA ARG A 651 -36.63 25.67 -1.70
C ARG A 651 -35.11 25.74 -1.51
N LYS A 652 -34.57 26.97 -1.49
CA LYS A 652 -33.15 27.22 -1.17
C LYS A 652 -32.88 26.99 0.33
N PRO A 653 -31.75 26.38 0.71
CA PRO A 653 -31.35 26.28 2.12
C PRO A 653 -30.81 27.62 2.65
N ASP A 654 -30.96 27.87 3.94
CA ASP A 654 -30.15 28.88 4.64
C ASP A 654 -28.71 28.38 4.91
N GLU A 655 -27.87 29.21 5.53
CA GLU A 655 -26.48 28.87 5.81
C GLU A 655 -26.32 27.66 6.76
N LYS A 656 -27.16 27.57 7.79
CA LYS A 656 -27.12 26.48 8.77
C LYS A 656 -27.62 25.18 8.15
N GLU A 657 -28.72 25.24 7.41
CA GLU A 657 -29.27 24.09 6.70
C GLU A 657 -28.31 23.56 5.64
N ARG A 658 -27.63 24.45 4.90
CA ARG A 658 -26.60 24.05 3.93
C ARG A 658 -25.46 23.29 4.63
N PHE A 659 -25.01 23.78 5.78
CA PHE A 659 -23.96 23.13 6.56
C PHE A 659 -24.41 21.77 7.09
N GLU A 660 -25.60 21.69 7.71
CA GLU A 660 -26.18 20.44 8.21
C GLU A 660 -26.37 19.41 7.09
N PHE A 661 -26.86 19.84 5.93
CA PHE A 661 -27.03 18.98 4.76
C PHE A 661 -25.69 18.51 4.19
N SER A 662 -24.68 19.37 4.14
CA SER A 662 -23.32 18.99 3.72
C SER A 662 -22.71 17.96 4.68
N MET A 663 -22.89 18.16 5.99
CA MET A 663 -22.46 17.20 7.02
C MET A 663 -23.14 15.85 6.85
N LEU A 664 -24.46 15.85 6.66
CA LEU A 664 -25.24 14.65 6.42
C LEU A 664 -24.70 13.84 5.24
N LEU A 665 -24.46 14.50 4.10
CA LEU A 665 -23.94 13.86 2.90
C LEU A 665 -22.51 13.34 3.08
N GLY A 666 -21.64 14.08 3.78
CA GLY A 666 -20.25 13.67 3.98
C GLY A 666 -20.08 12.50 4.96
N LEU A 667 -20.94 12.38 5.98
CA LEU A 667 -20.91 11.26 6.93
C LEU A 667 -21.26 9.92 6.29
N ILE A 668 -22.02 9.92 5.19
CA ILE A 668 -22.54 8.72 4.54
C ILE A 668 -21.85 8.37 3.22
N ILE A 669 -20.74 9.06 2.90
CA ILE A 669 -19.91 8.83 1.71
C ILE A 669 -19.54 7.35 1.56
N SER A 670 -19.03 6.73 2.62
CA SER A 670 -18.60 5.33 2.60
C SER A 670 -18.62 4.73 4.00
N ASN A 671 -18.83 3.42 4.06
CA ASN A 671 -18.65 2.62 5.26
C ASN A 671 -17.66 1.46 5.01
N GLY A 672 -16.63 1.74 4.20
CA GLY A 672 -15.56 0.82 3.85
C GLY A 672 -15.82 0.00 2.58
N PRO A 673 -14.79 -0.72 2.10
CA PRO A 673 -14.81 -1.35 0.79
C PRO A 673 -15.69 -2.61 0.71
N GLY A 674 -16.04 -3.21 1.84
CA GLY A 674 -16.86 -4.42 1.93
C GLY A 674 -18.37 -4.18 1.93
N THR A 675 -18.84 -2.93 1.90
CA THR A 675 -20.29 -2.66 1.87
C THR A 675 -20.91 -3.17 0.57
N ILE A 676 -22.15 -3.66 0.64
CA ILE A 676 -22.84 -4.18 -0.56
C ILE A 676 -22.97 -3.13 -1.67
N SER A 677 -23.15 -1.84 -1.34
CA SER A 677 -23.20 -0.75 -2.33
C SER A 677 -21.87 -0.57 -3.08
N ALA A 678 -20.73 -0.78 -2.42
CA ALA A 678 -19.41 -0.73 -3.04
C ALA A 678 -19.09 -2.01 -3.82
N GLN A 679 -19.49 -3.17 -3.30
CA GLN A 679 -19.33 -4.46 -4.00
C GLN A 679 -20.21 -4.52 -5.25
N GLY A 680 -21.42 -3.95 -5.22
CA GLY A 680 -22.33 -3.89 -6.35
C GLY A 680 -21.75 -3.11 -7.53
N CYS A 681 -21.19 -1.92 -7.30
CA CYS A 681 -20.57 -1.14 -8.36
C CYS A 681 -19.27 -1.77 -8.89
N LYS A 682 -18.44 -2.37 -8.03
CA LYS A 682 -17.26 -3.14 -8.44
C LYS A 682 -17.62 -4.37 -9.26
N GLY A 683 -18.66 -5.09 -8.86
CA GLY A 683 -19.19 -6.25 -9.58
C GLY A 683 -19.66 -5.86 -10.99
N ALA A 684 -20.37 -4.73 -11.11
CA ALA A 684 -20.78 -4.20 -12.41
C ALA A 684 -19.59 -3.85 -13.30
N VAL A 685 -18.55 -3.18 -12.79
CA VAL A 685 -17.32 -2.91 -13.56
C VAL A 685 -16.61 -4.22 -13.92
N SER A 686 -16.50 -5.18 -12.99
CA SER A 686 -15.91 -6.51 -13.25
C SER A 686 -16.64 -7.28 -14.34
N SER A 687 -17.96 -7.12 -14.45
CA SER A 687 -18.72 -7.79 -15.49
C SER A 687 -18.44 -7.26 -16.91
N ASP A 688 -17.85 -6.07 -17.03
CA ASP A 688 -17.42 -5.49 -18.31
C ASP A 688 -15.93 -5.71 -18.61
N GLY A 689 -15.15 -6.22 -17.64
CA GLY A 689 -13.71 -6.42 -17.76
C GLY A 689 -12.90 -5.14 -17.54
N PRO A 690 -12.49 -4.79 -16.30
CA PRO A 690 -11.74 -3.56 -16.00
C PRO A 690 -10.39 -3.47 -16.73
N GLU A 691 -9.85 -4.61 -17.20
CA GLU A 691 -8.64 -4.68 -18.00
C GLU A 691 -8.78 -4.00 -19.37
N ASP A 692 -9.98 -3.98 -19.96
CA ASP A 692 -10.33 -3.22 -21.16
C ASP A 692 -11.27 -2.07 -20.78
N THR A 693 -10.67 -0.97 -20.32
CA THR A 693 -11.40 0.17 -19.74
C THR A 693 -12.39 0.82 -20.71
N ALA A 694 -12.23 0.61 -22.03
CA ALA A 694 -13.14 1.16 -23.04
C ALA A 694 -14.49 0.43 -23.08
N ARG A 695 -14.58 -0.79 -22.54
CA ARG A 695 -15.82 -1.58 -22.46
C ARG A 695 -16.67 -1.21 -21.25
N VAL A 696 -16.03 -0.78 -20.15
CA VAL A 696 -16.71 -0.49 -18.89
C VAL A 696 -17.76 0.60 -19.08
N GLN A 697 -19.00 0.27 -18.74
CA GLN A 697 -20.11 1.22 -18.73
C GLN A 697 -20.22 1.88 -17.36
N ILE A 698 -19.79 3.13 -17.23
CA ILE A 698 -19.78 3.84 -15.94
C ILE A 698 -21.20 3.97 -15.38
N ASN A 699 -22.19 4.25 -16.22
CA ASN A 699 -23.59 4.30 -15.81
C ASN A 699 -24.09 2.95 -15.27
N LYS A 700 -23.71 1.82 -15.88
CA LYS A 700 -24.00 0.47 -15.37
C LYS A 700 -23.34 0.25 -14.00
N ALA A 701 -22.14 0.77 -13.78
CA ALA A 701 -21.49 0.69 -12.48
C ALA A 701 -22.26 1.45 -11.38
N PHE A 702 -22.81 2.63 -11.69
CA PHE A 702 -23.74 3.33 -10.79
C PHE A 702 -25.04 2.57 -10.57
N ILE A 703 -25.58 1.86 -11.57
CA ILE A 703 -26.72 0.95 -11.39
C ILE A 703 -26.35 -0.20 -10.45
N GLY A 704 -25.13 -0.75 -10.55
CA GLY A 704 -24.61 -1.73 -9.59
C GLY A 704 -24.63 -1.21 -8.15
N PHE A 705 -24.28 0.06 -7.94
CA PHE A 705 -24.46 0.74 -6.66
C PHE A 705 -25.95 0.83 -6.27
N LEU A 706 -26.81 1.39 -7.13
CA LEU A 706 -28.22 1.65 -6.84
C LEU A 706 -29.01 0.37 -6.53
N THR A 707 -28.78 -0.69 -7.30
CA THR A 707 -29.41 -2.01 -7.10
C THR A 707 -28.97 -2.71 -5.80
N HIS A 708 -27.83 -2.30 -5.23
CA HIS A 708 -27.32 -2.80 -3.95
C HIS A 708 -27.54 -1.78 -2.81
N THR A 709 -28.55 -0.92 -2.96
CA THR A 709 -29.13 -0.10 -1.89
C THR A 709 -30.62 -0.38 -1.80
N GLY A 710 -31.21 -0.16 -0.62
CA GLY A 710 -32.62 -0.47 -0.38
C GLY A 710 -33.01 -0.20 1.06
N PHE A 711 -34.21 -0.61 1.44
CA PHE A 711 -34.73 -0.39 2.79
C PHE A 711 -33.83 -0.96 3.90
N ALA A 712 -33.18 -2.10 3.67
CA ALA A 712 -32.23 -2.68 4.62
C ALA A 712 -30.82 -2.06 4.61
N HIS A 713 -30.38 -1.52 3.45
CA HIS A 713 -29.06 -0.89 3.28
C HIS A 713 -29.24 0.51 2.70
N GLY A 714 -29.47 1.46 3.61
CA GLY A 714 -29.78 2.86 3.31
C GLY A 714 -31.14 3.33 3.85
N GLY A 715 -32.06 2.42 4.18
CA GLY A 715 -33.41 2.77 4.65
C GLY A 715 -33.63 2.83 6.16
N ASN A 716 -32.70 2.34 7.00
CA ASN A 716 -32.84 2.43 8.47
C ASN A 716 -33.06 3.86 9.00
N GLY A 717 -32.58 4.87 8.27
CA GLY A 717 -32.83 6.27 8.59
C GLY A 717 -34.33 6.63 8.58
N TYR A 718 -35.12 6.00 7.72
CA TYR A 718 -36.57 6.20 7.69
C TYR A 718 -37.27 5.59 8.90
N GLU A 719 -36.88 4.39 9.34
CA GLU A 719 -37.45 3.79 10.56
C GLU A 719 -37.27 4.71 11.78
N ALA A 720 -36.12 5.37 11.88
CA ALA A 720 -35.85 6.37 12.89
C ALA A 720 -36.71 7.63 12.74
N ILE A 721 -36.95 8.08 11.51
CA ILE A 721 -37.84 9.21 11.23
C ILE A 721 -39.28 8.88 11.60
N ALA A 722 -39.78 7.71 11.21
CA ALA A 722 -41.12 7.24 11.55
C ALA A 722 -41.31 7.14 13.08
N PHE A 723 -40.31 6.59 13.77
CA PHE A 723 -40.28 6.55 15.24
C PHE A 723 -40.36 7.96 15.86
N LEU A 724 -39.58 8.92 15.35
CA LEU A 724 -39.61 10.30 15.85
C LEU A 724 -40.93 11.01 15.52
N ILE A 725 -41.49 10.80 14.33
CA ILE A 725 -42.80 11.33 13.93
C ILE A 725 -43.90 10.81 14.86
N GLU A 726 -43.89 9.51 15.19
CA GLU A 726 -44.84 8.92 16.14
C GLU A 726 -44.75 9.59 17.51
N ARG A 727 -43.52 9.87 17.98
CA ARG A 727 -43.29 10.49 19.30
C ARG A 727 -43.63 11.97 19.35
N PHE A 728 -43.33 12.73 18.30
CA PHE A 728 -43.39 14.19 18.32
C PHE A 728 -44.60 14.77 17.57
N GLY A 729 -45.22 14.04 16.65
CA GLY A 729 -46.26 14.55 15.76
C GLY A 729 -47.50 15.10 16.49
N LYS A 730 -47.76 14.62 17.71
CA LYS A 730 -48.89 15.08 18.55
C LYS A 730 -48.48 16.02 19.68
N THR A 731 -47.20 16.40 19.78
CA THR A 731 -46.65 17.20 20.90
C THR A 731 -46.79 18.71 20.70
N GLY A 732 -47.17 19.15 19.49
CA GLY A 732 -47.22 20.58 19.14
C GLY A 732 -45.85 21.20 18.84
N LEU A 733 -44.80 20.40 18.64
CA LEU A 733 -43.46 20.88 18.25
C LEU A 733 -43.53 21.65 16.93
N LYS A 734 -43.30 22.97 16.97
CA LYS A 734 -43.33 23.83 15.77
C LYS A 734 -41.99 23.90 15.05
N ASP A 735 -40.93 24.17 15.81
CA ASP A 735 -39.59 24.38 15.29
C ASP A 735 -38.58 23.48 16.04
N PRO A 736 -38.06 22.42 15.40
CA PRO A 736 -37.08 21.52 16.01
C PRO A 736 -35.67 22.12 16.12
N SER A 737 -35.45 23.34 15.62
CA SER A 737 -34.19 24.07 15.76
C SER A 737 -34.14 24.98 16.99
N SER A 738 -35.28 25.25 17.63
CA SER A 738 -35.37 26.14 18.77
C SER A 738 -35.11 25.42 20.09
N ARG A 739 -34.22 25.98 20.94
CA ARG A 739 -34.05 25.53 22.34
C ARG A 739 -35.25 25.83 23.23
N VAL A 740 -36.12 26.76 22.81
CA VAL A 740 -37.33 27.15 23.54
C VAL A 740 -38.54 26.45 22.91
N HIS A 741 -38.51 25.13 22.90
CA HIS A 741 -39.55 24.29 22.29
C HIS A 741 -40.68 23.90 23.26
N GLY A 742 -40.52 24.15 24.57
CA GLY A 742 -41.57 23.93 25.58
C GLY A 742 -41.87 22.46 25.92
N LEU A 743 -41.05 21.51 25.47
CA LEU A 743 -41.22 20.08 25.73
C LEU A 743 -40.25 19.61 26.82
N ASN A 744 -40.68 18.68 27.67
CA ASN A 744 -39.79 17.95 28.58
C ASN A 744 -39.30 16.65 27.90
N LEU A 745 -38.18 16.73 27.17
CA LEU A 745 -37.66 15.60 26.40
C LEU A 745 -37.31 14.39 27.28
N LYS A 746 -36.82 14.62 28.49
CA LYS A 746 -36.55 13.55 29.47
C LYS A 746 -37.81 12.82 29.88
N ALA A 747 -38.91 13.53 30.14
CA ALA A 747 -40.18 12.91 30.46
C ALA A 747 -40.73 12.05 29.30
N ILE A 748 -40.61 12.53 28.05
CA ILE A 748 -41.01 11.77 26.85
C ILE A 748 -40.16 10.49 26.72
N ALA A 749 -38.85 10.61 26.96
CA ALA A 749 -37.91 9.48 26.93
C ALA A 749 -38.19 8.45 28.04
N ASP A 750 -38.46 8.91 29.27
CA ASP A 750 -38.79 8.06 30.42
C ASP A 750 -40.09 7.28 30.20
N GLU A 751 -41.11 7.92 29.65
CA GLU A 751 -42.39 7.29 29.32
C GLU A 751 -42.18 6.15 28.31
N TYR A 752 -41.44 6.42 27.23
CA TYR A 752 -41.16 5.42 26.21
C TYR A 752 -40.29 4.27 26.72
N ALA A 753 -39.25 4.57 27.50
CA ALA A 753 -38.37 3.56 28.08
C ALA A 753 -39.11 2.59 29.01
N LYS A 754 -40.03 3.10 29.84
CA LYS A 754 -40.90 2.28 30.71
C LYS A 754 -41.83 1.38 29.91
N TRP A 755 -42.48 1.93 28.88
CA TRP A 755 -43.32 1.14 27.98
C TRP A 755 -42.52 0.04 27.28
N TYR A 756 -41.37 0.39 26.71
CA TYR A 756 -40.52 -0.55 25.97
C TYR A 756 -39.96 -1.65 26.88
N ALA A 757 -39.62 -1.34 28.13
CA ALA A 757 -39.22 -2.33 29.14
C ALA A 757 -40.31 -3.38 29.35
N LYS A 758 -41.57 -2.95 29.52
CA LYS A 758 -42.72 -3.84 29.69
C LYS A 758 -42.95 -4.69 28.43
N TYR A 759 -42.99 -4.05 27.26
CA TYR A 759 -43.15 -4.75 25.97
C TYR A 759 -42.07 -5.81 25.74
N LYS A 760 -40.79 -5.46 25.94
CA LYS A 760 -39.66 -6.38 25.76
C LYS A 760 -39.71 -7.57 26.72
N ALA A 761 -40.15 -7.36 27.96
CA ALA A 761 -40.34 -8.44 28.94
C ALA A 761 -41.46 -9.40 28.50
N GLU A 762 -42.60 -8.86 28.04
CA GLU A 762 -43.73 -9.65 27.52
C GLU A 762 -43.34 -10.47 26.28
N GLN A 763 -42.65 -9.88 25.30
CA GLN A 763 -42.22 -10.60 24.09
C GLN A 763 -41.24 -11.73 24.39
N LYS A 764 -40.30 -11.52 25.32
CA LYS A 764 -39.41 -12.58 25.80
C LYS A 764 -40.18 -13.70 26.49
N ALA A 765 -41.21 -13.38 27.26
CA ALA A 765 -42.07 -14.38 27.90
C ALA A 765 -42.84 -15.21 26.86
N PHE A 766 -43.22 -14.60 25.72
CA PHE A 766 -43.84 -15.30 24.59
C PHE A 766 -42.86 -16.12 23.73
N GLY A 767 -41.56 -16.08 24.03
CA GLY A 767 -40.53 -16.73 23.21
C GLY A 767 -40.30 -16.05 21.86
N ASN A 768 -40.84 -14.84 21.65
CA ASN A 768 -40.59 -14.08 20.43
C ASN A 768 -39.18 -13.47 20.46
N ILE A 769 -38.32 -13.95 19.58
CA ILE A 769 -36.93 -13.50 19.45
C ILE A 769 -36.82 -12.28 18.52
N GLU A 770 -37.83 -12.06 17.67
CA GLU A 770 -37.95 -10.94 16.73
C GLU A 770 -38.93 -9.86 17.26
N TYR A 771 -38.66 -9.36 18.47
CA TYR A 771 -39.39 -8.22 19.02
C TYR A 771 -38.88 -6.89 18.44
N LEU A 772 -39.72 -5.86 18.50
CA LEU A 772 -39.40 -4.51 18.02
C LEU A 772 -38.07 -4.02 18.61
N LYS A 773 -37.18 -3.54 17.74
CA LYS A 773 -35.93 -2.88 18.14
C LYS A 773 -36.12 -1.38 18.02
N ILE A 774 -35.56 -0.63 18.98
CA ILE A 774 -35.54 0.83 18.90
C ILE A 774 -34.54 1.20 17.80
N PRO A 775 -34.96 1.93 16.75
CA PRO A 775 -34.07 2.29 15.66
C PRO A 775 -32.96 3.21 16.20
N CYS A 776 -31.79 3.11 15.58
CA CYS A 776 -30.67 4.03 15.80
C CYS A 776 -30.06 4.09 17.22
N VAL A 777 -30.40 3.12 18.09
CA VAL A 777 -29.81 2.99 19.42
C VAL A 777 -28.89 1.77 19.49
N ASN A 778 -27.70 1.95 20.06
CA ASN A 778 -26.62 0.97 20.23
C ASN A 778 -25.78 0.69 18.96
N HIS A 779 -24.59 0.09 19.13
CA HIS A 779 -23.68 -0.27 18.02
C HIS A 779 -22.93 -1.58 18.32
N PRO A 780 -22.72 -2.47 17.33
CA PRO A 780 -22.08 -3.79 17.57
C PRO A 780 -20.64 -3.70 18.07
N VAL A 781 -19.94 -2.61 17.76
CA VAL A 781 -18.52 -2.37 18.12
C VAL A 781 -18.38 -1.50 19.37
N PHE A 782 -19.18 -0.44 19.52
CA PHE A 782 -19.04 0.51 20.62
C PHE A 782 -19.86 0.04 21.83
N LYS A 783 -19.36 -0.98 22.52
CA LYS A 783 -20.02 -1.62 23.66
C LYS A 783 -19.03 -1.92 24.79
N GLY A 784 -19.56 -2.19 25.98
CA GLY A 784 -18.79 -2.65 27.14
C GLY A 784 -18.25 -1.56 28.04
N ARG A 785 -18.65 -0.29 27.85
CA ARG A 785 -18.42 0.81 28.80
C ARG A 785 -19.69 1.10 29.60
N GLU A 786 -19.57 1.86 30.69
CA GLU A 786 -20.73 2.37 31.45
C GLU A 786 -21.62 3.27 30.58
N VAL A 787 -20.97 4.17 29.84
CA VAL A 787 -21.60 4.96 28.78
C VAL A 787 -20.86 4.71 27.48
N ASN A 788 -21.58 4.20 26.48
CA ASN A 788 -21.03 3.95 25.16
C ASN A 788 -21.21 5.18 24.28
N TYR A 789 -20.20 5.49 23.46
CA TYR A 789 -20.24 6.60 22.52
C TYR A 789 -19.88 6.14 21.11
N ASP A 790 -20.61 6.64 20.12
CA ASP A 790 -20.19 6.57 18.72
C ASP A 790 -19.32 7.82 18.42
N PRO A 791 -18.06 7.67 18.00
CA PRO A 791 -17.18 8.81 17.70
C PRO A 791 -17.77 9.79 16.69
N ARG A 792 -18.59 9.31 15.74
CA ARG A 792 -19.18 10.13 14.69
C ARG A 792 -20.27 11.02 15.25
N GLU A 793 -21.13 10.48 16.11
CA GLU A 793 -22.19 11.26 16.75
C GLU A 793 -21.62 12.30 17.72
N ARG A 794 -20.55 11.97 18.45
CA ARG A 794 -19.85 12.93 19.32
C ARG A 794 -19.23 14.06 18.52
N PHE A 795 -18.61 13.75 17.39
CA PHE A 795 -18.06 14.75 16.48
C PHE A 795 -19.13 15.72 15.96
N VAL A 796 -20.28 15.19 15.54
CA VAL A 796 -21.40 16.03 15.06
C VAL A 796 -21.97 16.89 16.17
N SER A 797 -22.18 16.33 17.37
CA SER A 797 -22.65 17.09 18.54
C SER A 797 -21.72 18.26 18.87
N ALA A 798 -20.40 18.03 18.85
CA ALA A 798 -19.42 19.09 19.11
C ALA A 798 -19.45 20.20 18.04
N LEU A 799 -19.57 19.83 16.76
CA LEU A 799 -19.69 20.82 15.68
C LEU A 799 -21.00 21.62 15.75
N PHE A 800 -22.10 20.97 16.14
CA PHE A 800 -23.38 21.65 16.31
C PHE A 800 -23.32 22.67 17.45
N GLU A 801 -22.66 22.31 18.56
CA GLU A 801 -22.41 23.24 19.66
C GLU A 801 -21.54 24.43 19.20
N GLU A 802 -20.42 24.17 18.51
CA GLU A 802 -19.53 25.19 17.96
C GLU A 802 -20.26 26.17 17.02
N LYS A 803 -21.16 25.66 16.18
CA LYS A 803 -21.92 26.44 15.19
C LYS A 803 -23.23 27.04 15.71
N GLY A 804 -23.57 26.83 16.98
CA GLY A 804 -24.84 27.28 17.55
C GLY A 804 -26.05 26.67 16.83
N ILE A 805 -25.96 25.39 16.48
CA ILE A 805 -27.00 24.57 15.86
C ILE A 805 -27.61 23.70 16.95
N TYR A 806 -28.94 23.72 17.04
CA TYR A 806 -29.68 22.85 17.94
C TYR A 806 -30.62 21.95 17.15
N ASN A 807 -30.85 20.74 17.67
CA ASN A 807 -31.72 19.73 17.09
C ASN A 807 -32.44 18.97 18.21
N VAL A 808 -33.75 19.23 18.36
CA VAL A 808 -34.60 18.62 19.40
C VAL A 808 -34.57 17.09 19.37
N PHE A 809 -34.52 16.48 18.18
CA PHE A 809 -34.57 15.03 18.06
C PHE A 809 -33.26 14.37 18.47
N LEU A 810 -32.11 15.03 18.25
CA LEU A 810 -30.83 14.54 18.73
C LEU A 810 -30.75 14.58 20.26
N ASP A 811 -31.22 15.67 20.86
CA ASP A 811 -31.32 15.83 22.32
C ASP A 811 -32.27 14.76 22.92
N PHE A 812 -33.39 14.49 22.24
CA PHE A 812 -34.27 13.38 22.63
C PHE A 812 -33.57 12.02 22.61
N TYR A 813 -32.80 11.68 21.56
CA TYR A 813 -32.05 10.42 21.52
C TYR A 813 -31.03 10.31 22.65
N GLN A 814 -30.36 11.41 22.99
CA GLN A 814 -29.43 11.47 24.11
C GLN A 814 -30.15 11.20 25.44
N ASN A 815 -31.34 11.80 25.66
CA ASN A 815 -32.18 11.49 26.83
C ASN A 815 -32.71 10.04 26.81
N LEU A 816 -33.05 9.50 25.64
CA LEU A 816 -33.60 8.16 25.47
C LEU A 816 -32.61 7.08 25.89
N VAL A 817 -31.34 7.16 25.47
CA VAL A 817 -30.34 6.14 25.84
C VAL A 817 -30.08 6.08 27.34
N HIS A 818 -30.15 7.23 28.04
CA HIS A 818 -30.08 7.28 29.50
C HIS A 818 -31.34 6.70 30.14
N SER A 819 -32.51 7.07 29.64
CA SER A 819 -33.80 6.59 30.17
C SER A 819 -33.97 5.07 30.02
N LEU A 820 -33.43 4.47 28.94
CA LEU A 820 -33.41 3.02 28.73
C LEU A 820 -32.54 2.30 29.77
N PHE A 821 -31.41 2.89 30.15
CA PHE A 821 -30.55 2.38 31.21
C PHE A 821 -31.25 2.49 32.58
N ASP A 822 -31.83 3.66 32.89
CA ASP A 822 -32.58 3.89 34.13
C ASP A 822 -33.77 2.92 34.28
N ALA A 823 -34.45 2.60 33.17
CA ALA A 823 -35.54 1.63 33.12
C ALA A 823 -35.08 0.15 33.07
N LYS A 824 -33.77 -0.12 33.18
CA LYS A 824 -33.17 -1.47 33.14
C LYS A 824 -33.44 -2.25 31.84
N VAL A 825 -33.67 -1.56 30.73
CA VAL A 825 -33.80 -2.16 29.39
C VAL A 825 -32.44 -2.64 28.87
N SER A 826 -31.38 -1.90 29.24
CA SER A 826 -29.98 -2.14 28.93
C SER A 826 -29.14 -2.20 30.20
N SER A 827 -28.01 -2.91 30.14
CA SER A 827 -27.06 -3.02 31.26
C SER A 827 -26.10 -1.83 31.38
N ASN A 828 -26.06 -0.98 30.35
CA ASN A 828 -25.24 0.23 30.24
C ASN A 828 -25.98 1.25 29.36
N VAL A 829 -25.53 2.50 29.37
CA VAL A 829 -26.06 3.53 28.49
C VAL A 829 -25.59 3.24 27.06
N TYR A 830 -26.53 2.96 26.17
CA TYR A 830 -26.24 2.70 24.76
C TYR A 830 -25.75 3.98 24.06
N CYS A 831 -24.96 3.81 22.99
CA CYS A 831 -24.61 4.94 22.15
C CYS A 831 -25.77 5.31 21.23
N VAL A 832 -25.89 6.60 20.91
CA VAL A 832 -26.66 7.07 19.75
C VAL A 832 -25.81 6.78 18.50
N ASN A 833 -26.34 6.03 17.54
CA ASN A 833 -25.57 5.65 16.36
C ASN A 833 -25.53 6.77 15.31
N VAL A 834 -24.65 6.64 14.31
CA VAL A 834 -24.60 7.61 13.21
C VAL A 834 -25.90 7.70 12.40
N ASP A 835 -26.66 6.60 12.28
CA ASP A 835 -27.94 6.60 11.57
C ASP A 835 -28.98 7.50 12.26
N ALA A 836 -28.93 7.63 13.60
CA ALA A 836 -29.75 8.59 14.33
C ALA A 836 -29.40 10.01 13.91
N VAL A 837 -28.10 10.33 13.86
CA VAL A 837 -27.61 11.64 13.44
C VAL A 837 -28.09 11.99 12.03
N ILE A 838 -28.06 11.00 11.14
CA ILE A 838 -28.54 11.13 9.76
C ILE A 838 -30.05 11.44 9.76
N ALA A 839 -30.82 10.63 10.49
CA ALA A 839 -32.28 10.76 10.58
C ALA A 839 -32.73 12.10 11.20
N VAL A 840 -32.09 12.54 12.29
CA VAL A 840 -32.49 13.77 13.00
C VAL A 840 -32.17 15.03 12.22
N ILE A 841 -31.07 15.06 11.47
CA ILE A 841 -30.74 16.21 10.61
C ILE A 841 -31.79 16.34 9.52
N LEU A 842 -32.10 15.24 8.84
CA LEU A 842 -33.09 15.27 7.79
C LEU A 842 -34.49 15.61 8.31
N LEU A 843 -34.92 14.97 9.40
CA LEU A 843 -36.23 15.22 9.98
C LEU A 843 -36.38 16.69 10.36
N LYS A 844 -35.35 17.30 10.95
CA LYS A 844 -35.34 18.73 11.26
C LYS A 844 -35.61 19.58 10.02
N VAL A 845 -34.97 19.28 8.89
CA VAL A 845 -35.13 20.03 7.63
C VAL A 845 -36.55 19.90 7.07
N VAL A 846 -37.15 18.71 7.12
CA VAL A 846 -38.49 18.47 6.55
C VAL A 846 -39.64 18.74 7.53
N TRP A 847 -39.35 18.87 8.83
CA TRP A 847 -40.36 18.91 9.90
C TRP A 847 -41.41 19.99 9.71
N VAL A 848 -41.00 21.21 9.36
CA VAL A 848 -41.94 22.33 9.21
C VAL A 848 -42.92 22.07 8.07
N SER A 849 -42.44 21.52 6.95
CA SER A 849 -43.28 21.15 5.81
C SER A 849 -44.20 19.99 6.16
N PHE A 850 -43.67 18.95 6.81
CA PHE A 850 -44.43 17.79 7.27
C PHE A 850 -45.54 18.18 8.27
N ASN A 851 -45.19 18.88 9.34
CA ASN A 851 -46.11 19.29 10.40
C ASN A 851 -47.17 20.30 9.93
N SER A 852 -46.89 21.05 8.85
CA SER A 852 -47.88 21.93 8.20
C SER A 852 -48.76 21.23 7.16
N GLY A 853 -48.57 19.92 6.93
CA GLY A 853 -49.31 19.14 5.94
C GLY A 853 -48.89 19.39 4.49
N LYS A 854 -47.78 20.11 4.25
CA LYS A 854 -47.24 20.36 2.91
C LYS A 854 -46.40 19.20 2.36
N MET A 855 -46.06 18.23 3.22
CA MET A 855 -45.30 17.04 2.87
C MET A 855 -45.93 15.82 3.54
N THR A 856 -46.09 14.75 2.79
CA THR A 856 -46.65 13.46 3.23
C THR A 856 -45.58 12.54 3.83
N ASP A 857 -46.00 11.50 4.56
CA ASP A 857 -45.07 10.48 5.09
C ASP A 857 -44.22 9.83 4.00
N LYS A 858 -44.83 9.55 2.83
CA LYS A 858 -44.15 8.96 1.66
C LYS A 858 -43.09 9.89 1.06
N GLU A 859 -43.34 11.20 1.05
CA GLU A 859 -42.37 12.19 0.59
C GLU A 859 -41.19 12.33 1.57
N VAL A 860 -41.45 12.25 2.88
CA VAL A 860 -40.39 12.22 3.91
C VAL A 860 -39.51 10.97 3.75
N GLU A 861 -40.12 9.80 3.55
CA GLU A 861 -39.40 8.54 3.29
C GLU A 861 -38.52 8.65 2.04
N SER A 862 -39.11 9.14 0.95
CA SER A 862 -38.42 9.31 -0.33
C SER A 862 -37.24 10.30 -0.21
N ALA A 863 -37.42 11.42 0.50
CA ALA A 863 -36.36 12.37 0.77
C ALA A 863 -35.22 11.75 1.59
N ALA A 864 -35.54 10.89 2.58
CA ALA A 864 -34.56 10.21 3.39
C ALA A 864 -33.70 9.25 2.60
N PHE A 865 -34.35 8.40 1.82
CA PHE A 865 -33.62 7.44 1.01
C PHE A 865 -32.83 8.16 -0.10
N THR A 866 -33.40 9.16 -0.77
CA THR A 866 -32.69 9.93 -1.81
C THR A 866 -31.46 10.66 -1.26
N THR A 867 -31.55 11.23 -0.06
CA THR A 867 -30.40 11.86 0.61
C THR A 867 -29.27 10.85 0.87
N PHE A 868 -29.62 9.63 1.30
CA PHE A 868 -28.64 8.55 1.43
C PHE A 868 -27.95 8.23 0.10
N LEU A 869 -28.72 8.17 -0.99
CA LEU A 869 -28.18 7.92 -2.32
C LEU A 869 -27.23 9.03 -2.78
N PHE A 870 -27.55 10.31 -2.53
CA PHE A 870 -26.67 11.44 -2.86
C PHE A 870 -25.31 11.36 -2.15
N GLY A 871 -25.30 11.06 -0.84
CA GLY A 871 -24.05 10.94 -0.11
C GLY A 871 -23.27 9.69 -0.52
N ARG A 872 -23.94 8.53 -0.64
CA ARG A 872 -23.27 7.27 -1.01
C ARG A 872 -22.73 7.26 -2.43
N MET A 873 -23.35 8.02 -3.34
CA MET A 873 -22.87 8.25 -4.71
C MET A 873 -21.40 8.69 -4.75
N ILE A 874 -20.98 9.53 -3.80
CA ILE A 874 -19.60 10.06 -3.71
C ILE A 874 -18.60 8.91 -3.53
N GLY A 875 -18.79 8.06 -2.53
CA GLY A 875 -17.87 6.95 -2.26
C GLY A 875 -17.92 5.89 -3.36
N CYS A 876 -19.11 5.59 -3.89
CA CYS A 876 -19.26 4.66 -5.00
C CYS A 876 -18.58 5.17 -6.28
N ALA A 877 -18.60 6.47 -6.58
CA ALA A 877 -17.86 7.03 -7.71
C ALA A 877 -16.35 6.75 -7.62
N SER A 878 -15.76 6.94 -6.44
CA SER A 878 -14.36 6.58 -6.18
C SER A 878 -14.09 5.09 -6.35
N GLU A 879 -14.97 4.22 -5.84
CA GLU A 879 -14.79 2.77 -5.95
C GLU A 879 -14.92 2.27 -7.39
N ILE A 880 -15.76 2.90 -8.21
CA ILE A 880 -15.89 2.63 -9.64
C ILE A 880 -14.58 3.02 -10.35
N ASP A 881 -14.09 4.24 -10.14
CA ASP A 881 -12.84 4.72 -10.76
C ASP A 881 -11.64 3.87 -10.33
N ASP A 882 -11.54 3.54 -9.04
CA ASP A 882 -10.46 2.71 -8.50
C ASP A 882 -10.48 1.31 -9.11
N HIS A 883 -11.65 0.71 -9.27
CA HIS A 883 -11.74 -0.63 -9.87
C HIS A 883 -11.49 -0.65 -11.37
N ILE A 884 -11.87 0.40 -12.10
CA ILE A 884 -11.48 0.55 -13.52
C ILE A 884 -9.95 0.57 -13.64
N ASN A 885 -9.29 1.31 -12.75
CA ASN A 885 -7.84 1.55 -12.78
C ASN A 885 -7.00 0.40 -12.22
N ARG A 886 -7.42 -0.18 -11.09
CA ARG A 886 -6.67 -1.19 -10.32
C ARG A 886 -7.29 -2.57 -10.35
N GLY A 887 -8.55 -2.70 -10.73
CA GLY A 887 -9.27 -3.96 -10.70
C GLY A 887 -8.77 -4.95 -11.72
N ARG A 888 -8.84 -6.23 -11.34
CA ARG A 888 -9.00 -7.37 -12.24
C ARG A 888 -10.44 -7.83 -12.20
N ASN A 889 -10.81 -8.74 -13.10
CA ASN A 889 -12.06 -9.50 -12.97
C ASN A 889 -12.21 -10.08 -11.55
N MET A 890 -13.30 -9.70 -10.89
CA MET A 890 -13.61 -10.09 -9.52
C MET A 890 -14.33 -11.45 -9.56
N ASP A 891 -13.71 -12.49 -9.00
CA ASP A 891 -14.39 -13.76 -8.78
C ASP A 891 -15.32 -13.64 -7.56
N THR A 892 -16.60 -13.46 -7.83
CA THR A 892 -17.63 -13.34 -6.79
C THR A 892 -18.09 -14.68 -6.27
N ARG A 893 -17.68 -15.81 -6.87
CA ARG A 893 -18.07 -17.14 -6.41
C ARG A 893 -17.55 -17.38 -5.00
N THR A 894 -18.46 -17.71 -4.10
CA THR A 894 -18.10 -18.25 -2.79
C THR A 894 -17.62 -19.68 -2.98
N ALA A 895 -16.47 -20.03 -2.38
CA ALA A 895 -15.97 -21.40 -2.44
C ALA A 895 -17.06 -22.37 -1.97
N ALA A 896 -17.25 -23.49 -2.68
CA ALA A 896 -18.30 -24.45 -2.38
C ALA A 896 -18.27 -24.93 -0.91
N SER A 897 -17.08 -25.02 -0.31
CA SER A 897 -16.88 -25.35 1.11
C SER A 897 -17.47 -24.35 2.11
N LYS A 898 -17.79 -23.13 1.67
CA LYS A 898 -18.46 -22.08 2.46
C LYS A 898 -19.94 -21.93 2.11
N CYS A 899 -20.44 -22.70 1.14
CA CYS A 899 -21.85 -22.73 0.78
C CYS A 899 -22.54 -23.88 1.52
N THR A 900 -23.72 -23.63 2.07
CA THR A 900 -24.58 -24.67 2.63
C THR A 900 -25.82 -24.77 1.76
N PHE A 901 -26.10 -25.96 1.21
CA PHE A 901 -27.37 -26.23 0.57
C PHE A 901 -28.42 -26.43 1.68
N VAL A 902 -29.39 -25.53 1.76
CA VAL A 902 -30.55 -25.64 2.63
C VAL A 902 -31.71 -26.05 1.73
N GLY A 903 -31.95 -27.37 1.65
CA GLY A 903 -32.99 -27.97 0.84
C GLY A 903 -33.99 -28.74 1.68
#